data_AF-A0A959FAQ1-F1
#
_entry.id   AF-A0A959FAQ1-F1
#
_cell.length_a   1.000
_cell.length_b   1.000
_cell.length_c   1.000
_cell.angle_alpha   90.00
_cell.angle_beta   90.00
_cell.angle_gamma   90.00
#
_symmetry.space_group_name_H-M   'P 1'
#
loop_
_entity.id
_entity.type
_entity.pdbx_description
1 polymer ?
#
loop_
_entity_poly.entity_id
_entity_poly.type
_entity_poly.pdbx_seq_one_letter_code
_entity_poly.pdbx_strand_id
1 'polypeptide(L)'
;MKKALLHLTSLFLTVCLSAQSDTPLLRFPALSPDGSQLTFSYQGDIWTVARSGGPARRLTIHESYESHSRWSPDGQQIVFQSNRYGNDDVFLMGADGSRPQRLTFYSGGDSSPTWLGQDRLLFNSRRFFAAVERIGEIYSIPAGGGTPQRVLDALGDNPAASPDGRYIAFERGSCRVVREAYRGPANRDIWVYDTQSGNYTQISTDEGQDIYADWGPDNRLYFLSARNGRYNLYRTQLDTPSPEALTSFEDEGIRYFDVSADGRHIVIERGTSIYYLPASGGSPTPINIQLTGDWHFDPEENKTFSDDADEFALSPNGKYIAFSLRGELFVYPENKDLKRANRITATATREQDVAWVNDSTLIFISDRNGNRDLFLARAAAKDTADVYRAFRFTLRELTQSAEEEGHFVLSPDRKKVAFVRGRGQLLVADINPASGLSNQRTLLDGWDTPGGLSWSPDSKWLAYSMDDLNFNSEIYIHPVDQSRDPVNVSLHPRRDFSPVWSEDGSKLAFLSDRNNGNSDVWFVWLKASDWEKTQRDWEEDELTIEDTSDKKTNEDQAAPKSIRIDFEDIHERLVQVSALPGNEHNLVLSPDGETFYYSTNGSGRQGQSGDQAFMSVKWDGTDSKTIYEDRSLSSLAWDKKGKNLYFLERGRINKLTPENKKTESLAFQARMKIDHVAERKEVFEDAWRALRDGFYDPNFHGQDWNALRTKYEPRALAASTAQDFRDMFNEMLGQLNASHMGLYGSNPEETQKEVSGLLGVETVPVENGVEIRMVIPDSPADRASSRLQVGEIITAVNDVPVRNGENYYALLNGTANERTLLNVRSAKGN
;
A
#
# COMPACT_ATOMS: atom_id res chain seq x y z
N MET A 1 -48.27 0.82 -73.52
CA MET A 1 -47.86 -0.59 -73.38
C MET A 1 -46.79 -0.65 -72.29
N LYS A 2 -47.14 -1.31 -71.17
CA LYS A 2 -46.36 -1.39 -69.93
C LYS A 2 -45.44 -2.61 -69.98
N LYS A 3 -44.15 -2.45 -69.68
CA LYS A 3 -43.37 -3.42 -68.89
C LYS A 3 -42.41 -2.63 -68.01
N ALA A 4 -42.82 -2.48 -66.75
CA ALA A 4 -42.02 -1.95 -65.66
C ALA A 4 -41.18 -3.09 -65.08
N LEU A 5 -39.88 -2.86 -64.91
CA LEU A 5 -39.01 -3.68 -64.07
C LEU A 5 -38.71 -2.83 -62.83
N LEU A 6 -39.37 -3.16 -61.71
CA LEU A 6 -39.05 -2.59 -60.40
C LEU A 6 -37.73 -3.22 -59.93
N HIS A 7 -36.67 -2.42 -59.82
CA HIS A 7 -35.59 -2.71 -58.88
C HIS A 7 -35.86 -1.91 -57.60
N LEU A 8 -36.25 -2.62 -56.55
CA LEU A 8 -36.40 -2.12 -55.20
C LEU A 8 -35.01 -2.15 -54.54
N THR A 9 -34.30 -1.02 -54.52
CA THR A 9 -33.09 -0.86 -53.73
C THR A 9 -33.53 -0.54 -52.29
N SER A 10 -33.58 -1.58 -51.45
CA SER A 10 -33.79 -1.40 -50.00
C SER A 10 -32.46 -0.96 -49.39
N LEU A 11 -32.39 0.31 -49.01
CA LEU A 11 -31.27 0.90 -48.29
C LEU A 11 -31.36 0.40 -46.83
N PHE A 12 -30.63 -0.67 -46.49
CA PHE A 12 -30.40 -1.04 -45.10
C PHE A 12 -29.48 0.02 -44.49
N LEU A 13 -30.08 0.94 -43.74
CA LEU A 13 -29.36 1.84 -42.85
C LEU A 13 -28.91 0.99 -41.65
N THR A 14 -27.71 0.40 -41.74
CA THR A 14 -27.09 -0.26 -40.59
C THR A 14 -26.68 0.83 -39.60
N VAL A 15 -27.55 1.12 -38.64
CA VAL A 15 -27.15 1.86 -37.44
C VAL A 15 -26.20 0.93 -36.68
N CYS A 16 -24.90 1.16 -36.81
CA CYS A 16 -23.93 0.65 -35.85
C CYS A 16 -24.20 1.35 -34.53
N LEU A 17 -25.08 0.76 -33.72
CA LEU A 17 -25.03 0.96 -32.28
C LEU A 17 -23.68 0.39 -31.84
N SER A 18 -22.69 1.26 -31.68
CA SER A 18 -21.56 0.96 -30.82
C SER A 18 -22.12 0.85 -29.40
N ALA A 19 -22.60 -0.34 -29.03
CA ALA A 19 -22.65 -0.70 -27.63
C ALA A 19 -21.22 -0.53 -27.12
N GLN A 20 -21.03 0.26 -26.06
CA GLN A 20 -19.84 0.16 -25.22
C GLN A 20 -19.71 -1.33 -24.91
N SER A 21 -18.72 -1.98 -25.52
CA SER A 21 -18.38 -3.36 -25.18
C SER A 21 -17.64 -3.30 -23.86
N ASP A 22 -18.38 -3.03 -22.78
CA ASP A 22 -17.90 -3.26 -21.43
C ASP A 22 -17.57 -4.74 -21.38
N THR A 23 -16.28 -5.05 -21.42
CA THR A 23 -15.83 -6.43 -21.32
C THR A 23 -15.81 -6.72 -19.82
N PRO A 24 -16.80 -7.44 -19.28
CA PRO A 24 -16.87 -7.63 -17.83
C PRO A 24 -15.65 -8.43 -17.37
N LEU A 25 -15.13 -8.08 -16.19
CA LEU A 25 -14.10 -8.89 -15.53
C LEU A 25 -14.77 -10.00 -14.73
N LEU A 26 -14.99 -11.14 -15.38
CA LEU A 26 -15.63 -12.31 -14.78
C LEU A 26 -14.59 -13.18 -14.09
N ARG A 27 -14.85 -13.57 -12.83
CA ARG A 27 -13.85 -14.22 -11.99
C ARG A 27 -14.37 -15.45 -11.26
N PHE A 28 -13.46 -16.34 -10.89
CA PHE A 28 -13.69 -17.47 -9.97
C PHE A 28 -14.96 -18.29 -10.30
N PRO A 29 -15.10 -18.81 -11.54
CA PRO A 29 -16.25 -19.61 -11.90
C PRO A 29 -16.29 -20.94 -11.12
N ALA A 30 -17.50 -21.42 -10.77
CA ALA A 30 -17.71 -22.74 -10.19
C ALA A 30 -18.98 -23.41 -10.71
N LEU A 31 -18.89 -24.67 -11.11
CA LEU A 31 -19.97 -25.46 -11.68
C LEU A 31 -20.86 -26.07 -10.59
N SER A 32 -22.16 -26.10 -10.87
CA SER A 32 -23.09 -26.99 -10.19
C SER A 32 -22.69 -28.46 -10.36
N PRO A 33 -23.12 -29.37 -9.46
CA PRO A 33 -22.68 -30.78 -9.50
C PRO A 33 -22.94 -31.49 -10.84
N ASP A 34 -24.02 -31.14 -11.52
CA ASP A 34 -24.40 -31.68 -12.84
C ASP A 34 -23.84 -30.87 -14.03
N GLY A 35 -23.12 -29.78 -13.76
CA GLY A 35 -22.55 -28.87 -14.75
C GLY A 35 -23.59 -28.11 -15.60
N SER A 36 -24.84 -28.03 -15.19
CA SER A 36 -25.89 -27.31 -15.93
C SER A 36 -25.82 -25.79 -15.73
N GLN A 37 -25.37 -25.35 -14.56
CA GLN A 37 -25.20 -23.96 -14.15
C GLN A 37 -23.79 -23.72 -13.60
N LEU A 38 -23.38 -22.45 -13.58
CA LEU A 38 -22.20 -22.00 -12.84
C LEU A 38 -22.49 -20.75 -12.01
N THR A 39 -21.76 -20.60 -10.92
CA THR A 39 -21.58 -19.33 -10.22
C THR A 39 -20.27 -18.67 -10.66
N PHE A 40 -20.15 -17.37 -10.46
CA PHE A 40 -18.92 -16.59 -10.69
C PHE A 40 -18.96 -15.29 -9.87
N SER A 41 -17.80 -14.69 -9.65
CA SER A 41 -17.66 -13.36 -9.05
C SER A 41 -17.63 -12.28 -10.14
N TYR A 42 -18.40 -11.22 -9.95
CA TYR A 42 -18.37 -10.00 -10.77
C TYR A 42 -18.66 -8.80 -9.89
N GLN A 43 -17.77 -7.81 -9.93
CA GLN A 43 -17.79 -6.60 -9.09
C GLN A 43 -17.76 -6.86 -7.57
N GLY A 44 -17.24 -8.02 -7.15
CA GLY A 44 -17.24 -8.40 -5.74
C GLY A 44 -18.52 -9.09 -5.27
N ASP A 45 -19.46 -9.44 -6.15
CA ASP A 45 -20.62 -10.26 -5.78
C ASP A 45 -20.61 -11.62 -6.45
N ILE A 46 -21.33 -12.57 -5.87
CA ILE A 46 -21.61 -13.87 -6.48
C ILE A 46 -22.82 -13.75 -7.42
N TRP A 47 -22.65 -14.22 -8.66
CA TRP A 47 -23.67 -14.33 -9.70
C TRP A 47 -23.84 -15.78 -10.12
N THR A 48 -24.98 -16.11 -10.74
CA THR A 48 -25.24 -17.43 -11.35
C THR A 48 -25.76 -17.30 -12.77
N VAL A 49 -25.44 -18.27 -13.62
CA VAL A 49 -25.90 -18.35 -15.02
C VAL A 49 -25.93 -19.81 -15.49
N ALA A 50 -26.74 -20.11 -16.51
CA ALA A 50 -26.67 -21.40 -17.19
C ALA A 50 -25.31 -21.57 -17.89
N ARG A 51 -24.78 -22.81 -17.95
CA ARG A 51 -23.51 -23.10 -18.65
C ARG A 51 -23.58 -22.76 -20.15
N SER A 52 -24.77 -22.76 -20.74
CA SER A 52 -24.99 -22.32 -22.12
C SER A 52 -24.88 -20.80 -22.32
N GLY A 53 -24.74 -20.02 -21.24
CA GLY A 53 -24.81 -18.56 -21.26
C GLY A 53 -26.24 -18.03 -21.19
N GLY A 54 -26.38 -16.72 -21.41
CA GLY A 54 -27.64 -15.97 -21.29
C GLY A 54 -27.63 -14.98 -20.11
N PRO A 55 -28.80 -14.50 -19.69
CA PRO A 55 -28.95 -13.59 -18.55
C PRO A 55 -28.43 -14.20 -17.26
N ALA A 56 -27.52 -13.48 -16.59
CA ALA A 56 -27.03 -13.84 -15.26
C ALA A 56 -27.93 -13.25 -14.16
N ARG A 57 -27.94 -13.90 -13.00
CA ARG A 57 -28.66 -13.46 -11.81
C ARG A 57 -27.69 -13.22 -10.66
N ARG A 58 -27.71 -12.02 -10.09
CA ARG A 58 -26.94 -11.66 -8.88
C ARG A 58 -27.50 -12.39 -7.66
N LEU A 59 -26.64 -13.01 -6.85
CA LEU A 59 -27.00 -13.75 -5.63
C LEU A 59 -26.69 -12.97 -4.35
N THR A 60 -25.63 -12.16 -4.35
CA THR A 60 -25.23 -11.31 -3.22
C THR A 60 -25.27 -9.83 -3.60
N ILE A 61 -25.53 -8.95 -2.62
CA ILE A 61 -25.73 -7.50 -2.83
C ILE A 61 -25.11 -6.67 -1.69
N HIS A 62 -23.98 -7.12 -1.14
CA HIS A 62 -23.31 -6.44 -0.04
C HIS A 62 -22.10 -5.68 -0.58
N GLU A 63 -21.70 -4.59 0.08
CA GLU A 63 -20.58 -3.75 -0.36
C GLU A 63 -19.21 -4.48 -0.35
N SER A 64 -19.12 -5.54 0.45
CA SER A 64 -17.96 -6.42 0.59
C SER A 64 -17.59 -7.14 -0.70
N TYR A 65 -16.36 -7.65 -0.75
CA TYR A 65 -15.88 -8.48 -1.84
C TYR A 65 -16.13 -9.97 -1.55
N GLU A 66 -16.85 -10.64 -2.45
CA GLU A 66 -17.23 -12.04 -2.40
C GLU A 66 -16.71 -12.80 -3.62
N SER A 67 -16.12 -13.97 -3.36
CA SER A 67 -15.44 -14.75 -4.38
C SER A 67 -15.32 -16.23 -4.01
N HIS A 68 -14.67 -17.01 -4.87
CA HIS A 68 -14.33 -18.43 -4.64
C HIS A 68 -15.53 -19.27 -4.19
N SER A 69 -16.68 -19.07 -4.84
CA SER A 69 -17.88 -19.86 -4.53
C SER A 69 -17.69 -21.32 -4.92
N ARG A 70 -18.27 -22.26 -4.16
CA ARG A 70 -18.37 -23.69 -4.51
C ARG A 70 -19.76 -24.22 -4.21
N TRP A 71 -20.29 -25.06 -5.10
CA TRP A 71 -21.59 -25.71 -4.92
C TRP A 71 -21.48 -26.90 -3.97
N SER A 72 -22.51 -27.10 -3.14
CA SER A 72 -22.63 -28.34 -2.37
C SER A 72 -22.78 -29.54 -3.31
N PRO A 73 -22.35 -30.75 -2.91
CA PRO A 73 -22.46 -31.93 -3.76
C PRO A 73 -23.90 -32.27 -4.19
N ASP A 74 -24.90 -31.86 -3.41
CA ASP A 74 -26.32 -32.02 -3.73
C ASP A 74 -26.92 -30.84 -4.54
N GLY A 75 -26.13 -29.78 -4.77
CA GLY A 75 -26.51 -28.60 -5.56
C GLY A 75 -27.48 -27.64 -4.86
N GLN A 76 -27.76 -27.84 -3.56
CA GLN A 76 -28.74 -27.03 -2.82
C GLN A 76 -28.14 -25.78 -2.16
N GLN A 77 -26.82 -25.76 -1.96
CA GLN A 77 -26.13 -24.70 -1.22
C GLN A 77 -24.89 -24.23 -1.98
N ILE A 78 -24.46 -23.01 -1.65
CA ILE A 78 -23.23 -22.39 -2.15
C ILE A 78 -22.43 -21.91 -0.94
N VAL A 79 -21.19 -22.38 -0.82
CA VAL A 79 -20.19 -21.81 0.08
C VAL A 79 -19.38 -20.76 -0.67
N PHE A 80 -18.95 -19.69 -0.01
CA PHE A 80 -18.12 -18.64 -0.59
C PHE A 80 -17.32 -17.92 0.51
N GLN A 81 -16.30 -17.16 0.12
CA GLN A 81 -15.59 -16.27 1.06
C GLN A 81 -16.08 -14.82 0.92
N SER A 82 -16.06 -14.07 2.00
CA SER A 82 -16.47 -12.66 2.01
C SER A 82 -15.76 -11.84 3.08
N ASN A 83 -15.36 -10.62 2.72
CA ASN A 83 -14.66 -9.70 3.64
C ASN A 83 -15.58 -8.80 4.50
N ARG A 84 -16.87 -9.13 4.63
CA ARG A 84 -17.91 -8.35 5.35
C ARG A 84 -17.51 -7.89 6.75
N TYR A 85 -16.61 -8.60 7.40
CA TYR A 85 -16.19 -8.35 8.77
C TYR A 85 -14.72 -7.90 8.90
N GLY A 86 -14.14 -7.38 7.81
CA GLY A 86 -12.79 -6.80 7.77
C GLY A 86 -11.68 -7.76 7.34
N ASN A 87 -11.94 -9.08 7.40
CA ASN A 87 -11.13 -10.14 6.80
C ASN A 87 -12.05 -11.11 6.05
N ASP A 88 -11.49 -11.92 5.16
CA ASP A 88 -12.24 -13.01 4.53
C ASP A 88 -12.70 -14.00 5.61
N ASP A 89 -13.99 -14.29 5.64
CA ASP A 89 -14.60 -15.39 6.38
C ASP A 89 -15.36 -16.31 5.42
N VAL A 90 -15.62 -17.54 5.87
CA VAL A 90 -16.42 -18.51 5.12
C VAL A 90 -17.91 -18.28 5.37
N PHE A 91 -18.69 -18.20 4.29
CA PHE A 91 -20.14 -18.06 4.31
C PHE A 91 -20.82 -19.18 3.53
N LEU A 92 -22.07 -19.47 3.90
CA LEU A 92 -22.93 -20.43 3.24
C LEU A 92 -24.29 -19.79 2.92
N MET A 93 -24.84 -20.08 1.74
CA MET A 93 -26.20 -19.66 1.35
C MET A 93 -26.91 -20.76 0.57
N GLY A 94 -28.23 -20.64 0.39
CA GLY A 94 -28.97 -21.47 -0.56
C GLY A 94 -28.52 -21.20 -1.99
N ALA A 95 -28.61 -22.20 -2.88
CA ALA A 95 -28.28 -22.06 -4.30
C ALA A 95 -29.13 -21.00 -5.04
N ASP A 96 -30.29 -20.67 -4.48
CA ASP A 96 -31.14 -19.57 -4.94
C ASP A 96 -30.65 -18.18 -4.47
N GLY A 97 -29.59 -18.10 -3.67
CA GLY A 97 -29.08 -16.87 -3.05
C GLY A 97 -29.74 -16.53 -1.71
N SER A 98 -30.60 -17.40 -1.17
CA SER A 98 -31.28 -17.14 0.09
C SER A 98 -30.37 -17.33 1.31
N ARG A 99 -30.52 -16.45 2.30
CA ARG A 99 -29.95 -16.56 3.66
C ARG A 99 -28.42 -16.80 3.75
N PRO A 100 -27.58 -15.84 3.31
CA PRO A 100 -26.15 -15.88 3.63
C PRO A 100 -25.92 -15.97 5.15
N GLN A 101 -25.17 -17.00 5.57
CA GLN A 101 -24.80 -17.27 6.96
C GLN A 101 -23.27 -17.31 7.08
N ARG A 102 -22.72 -16.53 8.01
CA ARG A 102 -21.29 -16.58 8.38
C ARG A 102 -21.00 -17.86 9.17
N LEU A 103 -19.91 -18.55 8.85
CA LEU A 103 -19.48 -19.78 9.51
C LEU A 103 -18.20 -19.61 10.33
N THR A 104 -17.28 -18.75 9.89
CA THR A 104 -16.02 -18.46 10.60
C THR A 104 -15.97 -17.03 11.13
N PHE A 105 -15.27 -16.83 12.26
CA PHE A 105 -15.37 -15.62 13.08
C PHE A 105 -14.03 -15.15 13.64
N TYR A 106 -12.91 -15.50 13.01
CA TYR A 106 -11.58 -15.17 13.52
C TYR A 106 -10.98 -14.02 12.74
N SER A 107 -10.13 -13.22 13.37
CA SER A 107 -9.53 -12.03 12.73
C SER A 107 -8.50 -12.30 11.65
N GLY A 108 -7.96 -13.52 11.60
CA GLY A 108 -7.17 -14.00 10.47
C GLY A 108 -8.08 -14.44 9.32
N GLY A 109 -7.70 -14.12 8.08
CA GLY A 109 -8.50 -14.47 6.91
C GLY A 109 -8.63 -15.98 6.70
N ASP A 110 -9.85 -16.41 6.37
CA ASP A 110 -10.21 -17.77 5.99
C ASP A 110 -10.66 -17.77 4.51
N SER A 111 -9.94 -18.48 3.65
CA SER A 111 -10.09 -18.39 2.18
C SER A 111 -10.16 -19.75 1.48
N SER A 112 -10.52 -19.72 0.20
CA SER A 112 -10.62 -20.88 -0.68
C SER A 112 -11.47 -22.02 -0.09
N PRO A 113 -12.74 -21.75 0.31
CA PRO A 113 -13.59 -22.78 0.89
C PRO A 113 -13.97 -23.85 -0.14
N THR A 114 -13.97 -25.12 0.29
CA THR A 114 -14.42 -26.26 -0.53
C THR A 114 -15.15 -27.29 0.33
N TRP A 115 -15.88 -28.20 -0.30
CA TRP A 115 -16.60 -29.27 0.38
C TRP A 115 -15.70 -30.46 0.71
N LEU A 116 -15.89 -31.03 1.89
CA LEU A 116 -15.35 -32.33 2.32
C LEU A 116 -16.53 -33.24 2.61
N GLY A 117 -16.83 -34.15 1.68
CA GLY A 117 -18.05 -34.94 1.75
C GLY A 117 -19.31 -34.07 1.65
N GLN A 118 -20.37 -34.44 2.37
CA GLN A 118 -21.70 -33.81 2.26
C GLN A 118 -21.96 -32.72 3.30
N ASP A 119 -21.19 -32.69 4.39
CA ASP A 119 -21.57 -31.97 5.61
C ASP A 119 -20.43 -31.18 6.25
N ARG A 120 -19.24 -31.15 5.64
CA ARG A 120 -18.09 -30.38 6.12
C ARG A 120 -17.47 -29.55 5.01
N LEU A 121 -16.75 -28.53 5.43
CA LEU A 121 -15.99 -27.63 4.58
C LEU A 121 -14.51 -27.68 4.97
N LEU A 122 -13.63 -27.53 3.98
CA LEU A 122 -12.20 -27.21 4.13
C LEU A 122 -11.96 -25.77 3.71
N PHE A 123 -10.95 -25.13 4.30
CA PHE A 123 -10.52 -23.79 3.92
C PHE A 123 -9.07 -23.54 4.37
N ASN A 124 -8.41 -22.58 3.73
CA ASN A 124 -7.10 -22.07 4.16
C ASN A 124 -7.30 -21.03 5.26
N SER A 125 -6.41 -21.00 6.24
CA SER A 125 -6.44 -20.03 7.33
C SER A 125 -5.02 -19.58 7.71
N ARG A 126 -4.92 -18.45 8.40
CA ARG A 126 -3.69 -17.94 9.01
C ARG A 126 -3.92 -17.64 10.48
N ARG A 127 -4.21 -18.69 11.26
CA ARG A 127 -4.68 -18.58 12.64
C ARG A 127 -3.54 -18.68 13.65
N PHE A 128 -2.72 -19.73 13.54
CA PHE A 128 -1.80 -20.12 14.59
C PHE A 128 -0.32 -19.89 14.21
N PHE A 129 0.07 -20.20 12.97
CA PHE A 129 1.45 -20.12 12.50
C PHE A 129 1.80 -18.87 11.70
N ALA A 130 0.87 -17.91 11.52
CA ALA A 130 1.05 -16.76 10.64
C ALA A 130 2.31 -15.89 10.92
N ALA A 131 2.82 -15.91 12.16
CA ALA A 131 4.03 -15.19 12.56
C ALA A 131 5.34 -15.99 12.38
N VAL A 132 5.23 -17.30 12.17
CA VAL A 132 6.38 -18.24 12.03
C VAL A 132 6.53 -18.67 10.58
N GLU A 133 5.41 -18.86 9.88
CA GLU A 133 5.34 -19.48 8.56
C GLU A 133 4.57 -18.58 7.59
N ARG A 134 5.05 -18.51 6.34
CA ARG A 134 4.42 -17.68 5.30
C ARG A 134 3.17 -18.31 4.67
N ILE A 135 3.08 -19.64 4.71
CA ILE A 135 2.02 -20.42 4.07
C ILE A 135 0.94 -20.73 5.12
N GLY A 136 -0.32 -20.69 4.71
CA GLY A 136 -1.45 -20.92 5.61
C GLY A 136 -1.63 -22.37 6.04
N GLU A 137 -2.51 -22.55 7.02
CA GLU A 137 -2.96 -23.84 7.52
C GLU A 137 -4.25 -24.28 6.84
N ILE A 138 -4.53 -25.59 6.82
CA ILE A 138 -5.80 -26.11 6.31
C ILE A 138 -6.69 -26.53 7.49
N TYR A 139 -7.87 -25.93 7.55
CA TYR A 139 -8.87 -26.13 8.59
C TYR A 139 -10.14 -26.78 8.04
N SER A 140 -10.95 -27.35 8.93
CA SER A 140 -12.29 -27.81 8.61
C SER A 140 -13.34 -27.31 9.60
N ILE A 141 -14.56 -27.16 9.12
CA ILE A 141 -15.76 -26.82 9.91
C ILE A 141 -16.97 -27.61 9.39
N PRO A 142 -17.91 -28.04 10.25
CA PRO A 142 -19.20 -28.54 9.77
C PRO A 142 -19.96 -27.46 8.99
N ALA A 143 -20.66 -27.85 7.92
CA ALA A 143 -21.47 -26.94 7.11
C ALA A 143 -22.62 -26.30 7.91
N GLY A 144 -23.09 -26.97 8.97
CA GLY A 144 -24.07 -26.42 9.90
C GLY A 144 -23.53 -25.38 10.90
N GLY A 145 -22.23 -25.08 10.86
CA GLY A 145 -21.55 -24.21 11.82
C GLY A 145 -20.88 -24.97 12.97
N GLY A 146 -20.27 -24.20 13.88
CA GLY A 146 -19.48 -24.71 15.00
C GLY A 146 -18.08 -24.11 15.02
N THR A 147 -17.19 -24.71 15.81
CA THR A 147 -15.80 -24.24 15.94
C THR A 147 -14.90 -24.97 14.94
N PRO A 148 -14.14 -24.25 14.08
CA PRO A 148 -13.17 -24.87 13.19
C PRO A 148 -12.01 -25.55 13.92
N GLN A 149 -11.43 -26.56 13.27
CA GLN A 149 -10.20 -27.21 13.72
C GLN A 149 -9.23 -27.45 12.56
N ARG A 150 -7.93 -27.39 12.85
CA ARG A 150 -6.87 -27.73 11.90
C ARG A 150 -6.94 -29.22 11.55
N VAL A 151 -6.78 -29.55 10.27
CA VAL A 151 -6.87 -30.94 9.79
C VAL A 151 -5.55 -31.50 9.26
N LEU A 152 -4.63 -30.65 8.81
CA LEU A 152 -3.30 -31.04 8.34
C LEU A 152 -2.22 -30.45 9.25
N ASP A 153 -1.16 -31.22 9.45
CA ASP A 153 0.09 -30.73 10.05
C ASP A 153 0.94 -29.98 9.01
N ALA A 154 0.78 -30.32 7.73
CA ALA A 154 1.42 -29.60 6.64
C ALA A 154 0.72 -28.26 6.38
N LEU A 155 1.53 -27.25 6.04
CA LEU A 155 1.07 -25.95 5.57
C LEU A 155 0.91 -25.98 4.05
N GLY A 156 -0.11 -25.29 3.56
CA GLY A 156 -0.48 -25.25 2.16
C GLY A 156 -1.71 -24.40 1.90
N ASP A 157 -1.92 -24.07 0.63
CA ASP A 157 -3.05 -23.27 0.17
C ASP A 157 -4.00 -24.10 -0.71
N ASN A 158 -5.17 -23.54 -1.02
CA ASN A 158 -6.16 -24.07 -1.98
C ASN A 158 -6.46 -25.58 -1.84
N PRO A 159 -7.01 -26.01 -0.68
CA PRO A 159 -7.36 -27.42 -0.48
C PRO A 159 -8.52 -27.84 -1.40
N ALA A 160 -8.50 -29.10 -1.85
CA ALA A 160 -9.57 -29.75 -2.61
C ALA A 160 -9.72 -31.22 -2.17
N ALA A 161 -10.91 -31.62 -1.74
CA ALA A 161 -11.17 -33.00 -1.32
C ALA A 161 -11.65 -33.86 -2.49
N SER A 162 -11.24 -35.13 -2.52
CA SER A 162 -11.78 -36.11 -3.45
C SER A 162 -13.28 -36.33 -3.20
N PRO A 163 -14.06 -36.79 -4.19
CA PRO A 163 -15.51 -37.00 -4.03
C PRO A 163 -15.89 -37.94 -2.88
N ASP A 164 -15.02 -38.90 -2.55
CA ASP A 164 -15.19 -39.84 -1.42
C ASP A 164 -14.64 -39.31 -0.08
N GLY A 165 -14.02 -38.12 -0.08
CA GLY A 165 -13.40 -37.48 1.08
C GLY A 165 -12.10 -38.15 1.54
N ARG A 166 -11.59 -39.15 0.83
CA ARG A 166 -10.39 -39.88 1.24
C ARG A 166 -9.13 -39.04 1.06
N TYR A 167 -9.02 -38.29 -0.02
CA TYR A 167 -7.81 -37.56 -0.38
C TYR A 167 -8.06 -36.06 -0.30
N ILE A 168 -7.07 -35.31 0.17
CA ILE A 168 -7.07 -33.85 0.17
C ILE A 168 -5.87 -33.40 -0.66
N ALA A 169 -6.12 -32.83 -1.83
CA ALA A 169 -5.11 -32.14 -2.62
C ALA A 169 -4.93 -30.72 -2.09
N PHE A 170 -3.71 -30.19 -2.16
CA PHE A 170 -3.37 -28.83 -1.77
C PHE A 170 -2.06 -28.41 -2.43
N GLU A 171 -1.77 -27.11 -2.48
CA GLU A 171 -0.52 -26.60 -3.05
C GLU A 171 0.46 -26.13 -1.96
N ARG A 172 1.75 -26.41 -2.16
CA ARG A 172 2.84 -25.98 -1.27
C ARG A 172 3.83 -25.13 -2.05
N GLY A 173 4.07 -23.92 -1.59
CA GLY A 173 5.00 -22.96 -2.18
C GLY A 173 4.66 -21.54 -1.76
N SER A 174 5.55 -20.58 -2.02
CA SER A 174 5.35 -19.19 -1.58
C SER A 174 5.47 -18.16 -2.70
N CYS A 175 5.74 -18.58 -3.94
CA CYS A 175 5.73 -17.67 -5.08
C CYS A 175 4.31 -17.11 -5.30
N ARG A 176 4.24 -15.88 -5.84
CA ARG A 176 2.96 -15.28 -6.23
C ARG A 176 2.44 -16.01 -7.47
N VAL A 177 1.15 -16.35 -7.46
CA VAL A 177 0.47 -17.03 -8.58
C VAL A 177 0.67 -16.28 -9.90
N VAL A 178 0.56 -14.95 -9.90
CA VAL A 178 0.72 -14.11 -11.12
C VAL A 178 2.10 -14.20 -11.80
N ARG A 179 3.14 -14.74 -11.15
CA ARG A 179 4.47 -14.94 -11.77
C ARG A 179 4.55 -16.31 -12.47
N GLU A 180 3.73 -16.51 -13.50
CA GLU A 180 3.59 -17.82 -14.19
C GLU A 180 4.94 -18.41 -14.65
N ALA A 181 5.82 -17.56 -15.19
CA ALA A 181 7.12 -17.96 -15.74
C ALA A 181 8.22 -18.17 -14.68
N TYR A 182 7.90 -18.13 -13.39
CA TYR A 182 8.87 -18.36 -12.33
C TYR A 182 9.39 -19.81 -12.36
N ARG A 183 10.68 -19.99 -12.05
CA ARG A 183 11.40 -21.29 -12.08
C ARG A 183 12.28 -21.54 -10.85
N GLY A 184 12.09 -20.78 -9.78
CA GLY A 184 12.94 -20.86 -8.60
C GLY A 184 12.34 -21.72 -7.48
N PRO A 185 13.07 -21.91 -6.37
CA PRO A 185 12.71 -22.87 -5.32
C PRO A 185 11.43 -22.52 -4.54
N ALA A 186 10.86 -21.33 -4.73
CA ALA A 186 9.60 -20.94 -4.11
C ALA A 186 8.35 -21.37 -4.91
N ASN A 187 8.52 -22.15 -5.99
CA ASN A 187 7.42 -22.65 -6.82
C ASN A 187 6.38 -23.38 -5.98
N ARG A 188 5.17 -23.41 -6.51
CA ARG A 188 4.06 -24.15 -5.94
C ARG A 188 4.01 -25.53 -6.57
N ASP A 189 3.90 -26.55 -5.73
CA ASP A 189 3.70 -27.93 -6.11
C ASP A 189 2.40 -28.48 -5.54
N ILE A 190 1.75 -29.38 -6.27
CA ILE A 190 0.57 -30.11 -5.82
C ILE A 190 1.00 -31.28 -4.93
N TRP A 191 0.41 -31.33 -3.74
CA TRP A 191 0.53 -32.41 -2.77
C TRP A 191 -0.82 -33.02 -2.49
N VAL A 192 -0.84 -34.29 -2.11
CA VAL A 192 -2.05 -35.02 -1.70
C VAL A 192 -1.81 -35.65 -0.34
N TYR A 193 -2.76 -35.43 0.57
CA TYR A 193 -2.87 -36.11 1.85
C TYR A 193 -3.90 -37.23 1.77
N ASP A 194 -3.54 -38.45 2.17
CA ASP A 194 -4.46 -39.57 2.33
C ASP A 194 -4.96 -39.65 3.77
N THR A 195 -6.24 -39.32 3.99
CA THR A 195 -6.87 -39.28 5.31
C THR A 195 -6.92 -40.64 6.01
N GLN A 196 -6.81 -41.75 5.28
CA GLN A 196 -6.81 -43.09 5.86
C GLN A 196 -5.43 -43.50 6.37
N SER A 197 -4.37 -43.17 5.63
CA SER A 197 -3.00 -43.58 5.97
C SER A 197 -2.19 -42.51 6.71
N GLY A 198 -2.63 -41.24 6.65
CA GLY A 198 -1.90 -40.10 7.20
C GLY A 198 -0.69 -39.66 6.37
N ASN A 199 -0.53 -40.21 5.15
CA ASN A 199 0.63 -39.95 4.30
C ASN A 199 0.43 -38.73 3.40
N TYR A 200 1.53 -38.00 3.17
CA TYR A 200 1.61 -36.92 2.20
C TYR A 200 2.43 -37.37 0.99
N THR A 201 1.89 -37.16 -0.21
CA THR A 201 2.53 -37.50 -1.48
C THR A 201 2.62 -36.26 -2.35
N GLN A 202 3.82 -35.91 -2.78
CA GLN A 202 4.03 -34.87 -3.79
C GLN A 202 3.62 -35.41 -5.17
N ILE A 203 2.73 -34.72 -5.87
CA ILE A 203 2.18 -35.13 -7.17
C ILE A 203 2.90 -34.45 -8.33
N SER A 204 3.20 -33.15 -8.20
CA SER A 204 3.99 -32.42 -9.19
C SER A 204 5.43 -32.22 -8.72
N THR A 205 6.37 -32.25 -9.66
CA THR A 205 7.79 -32.00 -9.41
C THR A 205 8.42 -31.15 -10.53
N ASP A 206 7.60 -30.40 -11.26
CA ASP A 206 8.06 -29.57 -12.38
C ASP A 206 8.78 -28.32 -11.85
N GLU A 207 9.68 -27.75 -12.64
CA GLU A 207 10.32 -26.47 -12.28
C GLU A 207 9.39 -25.26 -12.47
N GLY A 208 8.20 -25.40 -13.06
CA GLY A 208 7.17 -24.36 -13.12
C GLY A 208 6.27 -24.34 -11.89
N GLN A 209 5.36 -23.37 -11.82
CA GLN A 209 4.32 -23.34 -10.80
C GLN A 209 3.17 -24.29 -11.18
N ASP A 210 2.76 -25.15 -10.25
CA ASP A 210 1.56 -25.98 -10.33
C ASP A 210 0.60 -25.58 -9.20
N ILE A 211 -0.62 -25.16 -9.55
CA ILE A 211 -1.59 -24.51 -8.64
C ILE A 211 -3.03 -24.99 -8.87
N TYR A 212 -3.91 -24.70 -7.90
CA TYR A 212 -5.35 -24.96 -7.95
C TYR A 212 -5.70 -26.40 -8.36
N ALA A 213 -5.43 -27.38 -7.49
CA ALA A 213 -5.85 -28.75 -7.77
C ALA A 213 -7.37 -28.92 -7.58
N ASP A 214 -7.99 -29.76 -8.41
CA ASP A 214 -9.38 -30.20 -8.24
C ASP A 214 -9.58 -31.65 -8.72
N TRP A 215 -10.65 -32.29 -8.29
CA TRP A 215 -10.89 -33.71 -8.52
C TRP A 215 -11.93 -33.99 -9.59
N GLY A 216 -11.65 -34.98 -10.42
CA GLY A 216 -12.65 -35.72 -11.18
C GLY A 216 -12.86 -37.14 -10.63
N PRO A 217 -13.70 -37.94 -11.30
CA PRO A 217 -13.94 -39.32 -10.94
C PRO A 217 -12.66 -40.16 -11.07
N ASP A 218 -12.67 -41.32 -10.41
CA ASP A 218 -11.61 -42.33 -10.47
C ASP A 218 -10.24 -41.80 -10.02
N ASN A 219 -10.15 -40.99 -8.96
CA ASN A 219 -8.90 -40.40 -8.45
C ASN A 219 -8.11 -39.60 -9.49
N ARG A 220 -8.81 -38.97 -10.43
CA ARG A 220 -8.21 -38.07 -11.42
C ARG A 220 -8.07 -36.67 -10.84
N LEU A 221 -6.86 -36.13 -10.92
CA LEU A 221 -6.56 -34.76 -10.52
C LEU A 221 -6.47 -33.86 -11.75
N TYR A 222 -7.04 -32.67 -11.65
CA TYR A 222 -6.88 -31.55 -12.56
C TYR A 222 -6.14 -30.44 -11.83
N PHE A 223 -5.28 -29.69 -12.53
CA PHE A 223 -4.53 -28.57 -11.94
C PHE A 223 -4.03 -27.63 -13.03
N LEU A 224 -3.72 -26.38 -12.68
CA LEU A 224 -3.02 -25.48 -13.57
C LEU A 224 -1.52 -25.69 -13.44
N SER A 225 -0.83 -25.78 -14.58
CA SER A 225 0.62 -25.89 -14.61
C SER A 225 1.23 -24.87 -15.56
N ALA A 226 2.24 -24.15 -15.09
CA ALA A 226 3.02 -23.22 -15.88
C ALA A 226 4.30 -23.83 -16.47
N ARG A 227 4.41 -25.16 -16.55
CA ARG A 227 5.59 -25.86 -17.10
C ARG A 227 6.01 -25.37 -18.49
N ASN A 228 5.04 -24.99 -19.32
CA ASN A 228 5.25 -24.43 -20.66
C ASN A 228 5.36 -22.88 -20.69
N GLY A 229 5.51 -22.24 -19.54
CA GLY A 229 5.64 -20.78 -19.40
C GLY A 229 4.32 -20.03 -19.16
N ARG A 230 3.19 -20.69 -19.45
CA ARG A 230 1.82 -20.20 -19.18
C ARG A 230 1.01 -21.25 -18.45
N TYR A 231 0.17 -20.83 -17.51
CA TYR A 231 -0.78 -21.73 -16.86
C TYR A 231 -1.71 -22.35 -17.90
N ASN A 232 -1.59 -23.65 -18.06
CA ASN A 232 -2.49 -24.48 -18.83
C ASN A 232 -3.11 -25.52 -17.93
N LEU A 233 -4.26 -26.05 -18.33
CA LEU A 233 -4.95 -27.08 -17.57
C LEU A 233 -4.32 -28.44 -17.87
N TYR A 234 -3.92 -29.14 -16.81
CA TYR A 234 -3.40 -30.50 -16.88
C TYR A 234 -4.30 -31.44 -16.11
N ARG A 235 -4.21 -32.73 -16.44
CA ARG A 235 -4.78 -33.81 -15.65
C ARG A 235 -3.76 -34.91 -15.38
N THR A 236 -3.94 -35.65 -14.30
CA THR A 236 -3.12 -36.82 -13.97
C THR A 236 -3.91 -37.84 -13.17
N GLN A 237 -3.48 -39.10 -13.20
CA GLN A 237 -4.02 -40.16 -12.34
C GLN A 237 -3.23 -40.19 -11.02
N LEU A 238 -3.91 -40.23 -9.88
CA LEU A 238 -3.24 -40.23 -8.57
C LEU A 238 -2.27 -41.41 -8.39
N ASP A 239 -2.70 -42.62 -8.75
CA ASP A 239 -1.93 -43.86 -8.51
C ASP A 239 -0.74 -44.02 -9.46
N THR A 240 -0.80 -43.37 -10.63
CA THR A 240 0.26 -43.39 -11.64
C THR A 240 0.43 -41.98 -12.22
N PRO A 241 1.03 -41.04 -11.47
CA PRO A 241 1.12 -39.65 -11.90
C PRO A 241 1.88 -39.52 -13.22
N SER A 242 1.20 -39.01 -14.24
CA SER A 242 1.75 -38.68 -15.55
C SER A 242 0.93 -37.53 -16.12
N PRO A 243 1.29 -36.27 -15.79
CA PRO A 243 0.54 -35.10 -16.22
C PRO A 243 0.36 -35.01 -17.74
N GLU A 244 -0.88 -34.80 -18.17
CA GLU A 244 -1.30 -34.61 -19.56
C GLU A 244 -1.95 -33.24 -19.72
N ALA A 245 -1.51 -32.45 -20.70
CA ALA A 245 -2.10 -31.15 -20.99
C ALA A 245 -3.47 -31.30 -21.67
N LEU A 246 -4.48 -30.56 -21.19
CA LEU A 246 -5.79 -30.41 -21.83
C LEU A 246 -5.89 -29.13 -22.65
N THR A 247 -5.04 -28.14 -22.37
CA THR A 247 -4.92 -26.89 -23.11
C THR A 247 -3.46 -26.56 -23.41
N SER A 248 -3.22 -25.67 -24.38
CA SER A 248 -1.87 -25.29 -24.83
C SER A 248 -1.79 -23.81 -25.25
N PHE A 249 -2.28 -22.91 -24.41
CA PHE A 249 -2.20 -21.46 -24.63
C PHE A 249 -0.78 -20.94 -24.43
N GLU A 250 -0.34 -20.03 -25.29
CA GLU A 250 1.02 -19.45 -25.29
C GLU A 250 1.02 -17.94 -25.02
N ASP A 251 -0.03 -17.25 -25.44
CA ASP A 251 -0.21 -15.80 -25.35
C ASP A 251 -0.69 -15.33 -23.96
N GLU A 252 -1.47 -16.15 -23.27
CA GLU A 252 -2.05 -15.86 -21.96
C GLU A 252 -2.50 -17.15 -21.26
N GLY A 253 -2.15 -17.29 -19.99
CA GLY A 253 -2.50 -18.43 -19.15
C GLY A 253 -3.93 -18.40 -18.62
N ILE A 254 -4.36 -19.54 -18.11
CA ILE A 254 -5.60 -19.69 -17.34
C ILE A 254 -5.37 -19.14 -15.93
N ARG A 255 -6.34 -18.38 -15.40
CA ARG A 255 -6.23 -17.74 -14.09
C ARG A 255 -6.92 -18.53 -12.98
N TYR A 256 -7.97 -19.27 -13.33
CA TYR A 256 -8.75 -20.12 -12.42
C TYR A 256 -9.52 -21.18 -13.22
N PHE A 257 -9.89 -22.30 -12.60
CA PHE A 257 -10.81 -23.28 -13.18
C PHE A 257 -11.61 -24.01 -12.10
N ASP A 258 -12.65 -24.71 -12.55
CA ASP A 258 -13.48 -25.59 -11.72
C ASP A 258 -13.98 -26.78 -12.55
N VAL A 259 -14.19 -27.92 -11.88
CA VAL A 259 -14.66 -29.18 -12.47
C VAL A 259 -16.00 -29.58 -11.84
N SER A 260 -16.99 -29.96 -12.64
CA SER A 260 -18.26 -30.46 -12.11
C SER A 260 -18.06 -31.76 -11.32
N ALA A 261 -18.90 -32.01 -10.32
CA ALA A 261 -18.80 -33.20 -9.47
C ALA A 261 -18.91 -34.52 -10.25
N ASP A 262 -19.64 -34.53 -11.37
CA ASP A 262 -19.71 -35.67 -12.29
C ASP A 262 -18.45 -35.86 -13.17
N GLY A 263 -17.50 -34.91 -13.12
CA GLY A 263 -16.24 -34.90 -13.83
C GLY A 263 -16.32 -34.74 -15.33
N ARG A 264 -17.47 -34.33 -15.88
CA ARG A 264 -17.68 -34.23 -17.33
C ARG A 264 -17.47 -32.82 -17.87
N HIS A 265 -17.61 -31.81 -17.02
CA HIS A 265 -17.61 -30.40 -17.42
C HIS A 265 -16.51 -29.64 -16.68
N ILE A 266 -15.82 -28.78 -17.42
CA ILE A 266 -14.80 -27.88 -16.88
C ILE A 266 -15.14 -26.46 -17.32
N VAL A 267 -14.97 -25.49 -16.43
CA VAL A 267 -14.99 -24.07 -16.76
C VAL A 267 -13.64 -23.46 -16.41
N ILE A 268 -13.15 -22.55 -17.26
CA ILE A 268 -11.86 -21.87 -17.09
C ILE A 268 -12.05 -20.36 -17.17
N GLU A 269 -11.37 -19.62 -16.30
CA GLU A 269 -11.21 -18.17 -16.37
C GLU A 269 -9.93 -17.85 -17.16
N ARG A 270 -10.05 -17.09 -18.24
CA ARG A 270 -8.91 -16.65 -19.06
C ARG A 270 -9.12 -15.21 -19.53
N GLY A 271 -8.10 -14.38 -19.33
CA GLY A 271 -8.22 -12.93 -19.53
C GLY A 271 -9.29 -12.36 -18.62
N THR A 272 -10.39 -11.89 -19.20
CA THR A 272 -11.55 -11.34 -18.48
C THR A 272 -12.81 -12.21 -18.57
N SER A 273 -12.73 -13.37 -19.24
CA SER A 273 -13.90 -14.15 -19.66
C SER A 273 -13.85 -15.59 -19.15
N ILE A 274 -15.04 -16.21 -19.12
CA ILE A 274 -15.22 -17.61 -18.74
C ILE A 274 -15.47 -18.47 -19.99
N TYR A 275 -14.80 -19.62 -20.05
CA TYR A 275 -14.91 -20.57 -21.14
C TYR A 275 -15.33 -21.94 -20.61
N TYR A 276 -16.10 -22.67 -21.41
CA TYR A 276 -16.44 -24.06 -21.19
C TYR A 276 -15.48 -25.00 -21.93
N LEU A 277 -15.09 -26.10 -21.28
CA LEU A 277 -14.27 -27.17 -21.84
C LEU A 277 -14.85 -28.54 -21.41
N PRO A 278 -15.12 -29.47 -22.34
CA PRO A 278 -15.42 -30.86 -21.96
C PRO A 278 -14.22 -31.53 -21.30
N ALA A 279 -14.44 -32.35 -20.27
CA ALA A 279 -13.35 -33.08 -19.60
C ALA A 279 -12.62 -34.10 -20.50
N SER A 280 -13.24 -34.47 -21.63
CA SER A 280 -12.61 -35.25 -22.70
C SER A 280 -11.55 -34.48 -23.49
N GLY A 281 -11.40 -33.17 -23.25
CA GLY A 281 -10.58 -32.26 -24.03
C GLY A 281 -11.35 -31.61 -25.19
N GLY A 282 -10.65 -30.76 -25.95
CA GLY A 282 -11.18 -29.98 -27.06
C GLY A 282 -10.80 -28.51 -26.96
N SER A 283 -11.29 -27.69 -27.88
CA SER A 283 -11.08 -26.24 -27.83
C SER A 283 -12.08 -25.60 -26.85
N PRO A 284 -11.62 -24.81 -25.87
CA PRO A 284 -12.51 -24.08 -24.97
C PRO A 284 -13.43 -23.11 -25.74
N THR A 285 -14.71 -23.05 -25.36
CA THR A 285 -15.71 -22.18 -26.00
C THR A 285 -16.18 -21.10 -25.02
N PRO A 286 -16.20 -19.81 -25.42
CA PRO A 286 -16.64 -18.73 -24.52
C PRO A 286 -18.10 -18.91 -24.11
N ILE A 287 -18.39 -18.67 -22.83
CA ILE A 287 -19.77 -18.62 -22.32
C ILE A 287 -20.27 -17.18 -22.45
N ASN A 288 -21.29 -16.95 -23.28
CA ASN A 288 -21.84 -15.61 -23.47
C ASN A 288 -22.75 -15.22 -22.29
N ILE A 289 -22.23 -14.43 -21.36
CA ILE A 289 -22.92 -14.02 -20.14
C ILE A 289 -23.46 -12.60 -20.31
N GLN A 290 -24.76 -12.44 -20.12
CA GLN A 290 -25.44 -11.14 -20.18
C GLN A 290 -25.64 -10.62 -18.76
N LEU A 291 -24.93 -9.55 -18.42
CA LEU A 291 -25.03 -8.90 -17.13
C LEU A 291 -26.02 -7.74 -17.20
N THR A 292 -26.77 -7.57 -16.12
CA THR A 292 -27.62 -6.39 -15.90
C THR A 292 -27.28 -5.84 -14.52
N GLY A 293 -26.67 -4.66 -14.46
CA GLY A 293 -26.23 -4.08 -13.19
C GLY A 293 -25.93 -2.59 -13.32
N ASP A 294 -25.81 -1.95 -12.17
CA ASP A 294 -25.30 -0.58 -12.01
C ASP A 294 -23.85 -0.67 -11.49
N TRP A 295 -23.22 0.48 -11.23
CA TRP A 295 -21.94 0.52 -10.55
C TRP A 295 -22.04 0.00 -9.12
N HIS A 296 -21.06 -0.81 -8.70
CA HIS A 296 -20.95 -1.24 -7.30
C HIS A 296 -20.64 -0.07 -6.35
N PHE A 297 -19.76 0.85 -6.79
CA PHE A 297 -19.47 2.11 -6.13
C PHE A 297 -19.75 3.28 -7.07
N ASP A 298 -20.18 4.41 -6.53
CA ASP A 298 -20.39 5.61 -7.33
C ASP A 298 -19.11 5.99 -8.10
N PRO A 299 -19.16 6.19 -9.43
CA PRO A 299 -17.98 6.56 -10.21
C PRO A 299 -17.50 7.99 -9.90
N GLU A 300 -18.38 8.84 -9.36
CA GLU A 300 -18.10 10.21 -8.98
C GLU A 300 -18.69 10.56 -7.61
N GLU A 301 -17.92 11.24 -6.77
CA GLU A 301 -18.37 11.67 -5.43
C GLU A 301 -18.08 13.15 -5.19
N ASN A 302 -18.91 13.82 -4.39
CA ASN A 302 -18.59 15.15 -3.87
C ASN A 302 -18.22 15.03 -2.39
N LYS A 303 -16.93 15.21 -2.07
CA LYS A 303 -16.43 15.11 -0.70
C LYS A 303 -15.94 16.45 -0.16
N THR A 304 -16.06 16.60 1.16
CA THR A 304 -15.46 17.69 1.93
C THR A 304 -14.47 17.09 2.91
N PHE A 305 -13.22 17.48 2.80
CA PHE A 305 -12.12 17.03 3.64
C PHE A 305 -11.76 18.09 4.68
N SER A 306 -11.41 17.63 5.88
CA SER A 306 -10.84 18.45 6.97
C SER A 306 -9.53 17.89 7.52
N ASP A 307 -9.02 16.85 6.86
CA ASP A 307 -7.81 16.07 7.10
C ASP A 307 -7.34 15.49 5.75
N ASP A 308 -6.41 14.53 5.77
CA ASP A 308 -5.79 13.88 4.60
C ASP A 308 -4.96 14.80 3.69
N ALA A 309 -4.52 15.97 4.16
CA ALA A 309 -3.50 16.72 3.44
C ALA A 309 -2.18 15.93 3.43
N ASP A 310 -1.58 15.77 2.25
CA ASP A 310 -0.36 14.98 2.06
C ASP A 310 0.90 15.80 2.45
N GLU A 311 0.88 17.11 2.18
CA GLU A 311 1.96 18.06 2.48
C GLU A 311 1.40 19.47 2.72
N PHE A 312 2.23 20.43 3.14
CA PHE A 312 1.87 21.84 3.06
C PHE A 312 3.08 22.76 2.87
N ALA A 313 2.82 24.00 2.45
CA ALA A 313 3.79 25.08 2.38
C ALA A 313 3.21 26.42 2.84
N LEU A 314 3.95 27.13 3.69
CA LEU A 314 3.60 28.46 4.17
C LEU A 314 3.97 29.54 3.15
N SER A 315 3.08 30.51 2.95
CA SER A 315 3.36 31.66 2.10
C SER A 315 4.42 32.58 2.73
N PRO A 316 5.23 33.31 1.93
CA PRO A 316 6.31 34.16 2.46
C PRO A 316 5.82 35.25 3.43
N ASN A 317 4.61 35.76 3.21
CA ASN A 317 3.94 36.72 4.10
C ASN A 317 3.19 36.09 5.29
N GLY A 318 3.15 34.76 5.40
CA GLY A 318 2.47 34.02 6.46
C GLY A 318 0.93 34.09 6.44
N LYS A 319 0.33 34.60 5.36
CA LYS A 319 -1.14 34.72 5.25
C LYS A 319 -1.83 33.45 4.78
N TYR A 320 -1.12 32.60 4.05
CA TYR A 320 -1.68 31.44 3.38
C TYR A 320 -0.85 30.19 3.61
N ILE A 321 -1.54 29.06 3.56
CA ILE A 321 -1.00 27.72 3.56
C ILE A 321 -1.48 27.06 2.27
N ALA A 322 -0.54 26.61 1.44
CA ALA A 322 -0.84 25.73 0.31
C ALA A 322 -0.67 24.29 0.77
N PHE A 323 -1.47 23.37 0.25
CA PHE A 323 -1.36 21.94 0.55
C PHE A 323 -1.85 21.10 -0.63
N SER A 324 -1.33 19.88 -0.74
CA SER A 324 -1.85 18.86 -1.65
C SER A 324 -2.81 17.94 -0.89
N LEU A 325 -3.84 17.47 -1.60
CA LEU A 325 -4.87 16.57 -1.10
C LEU A 325 -5.36 15.72 -2.28
N ARG A 326 -5.14 14.40 -2.23
CA ARG A 326 -5.50 13.47 -3.32
C ARG A 326 -4.97 13.91 -4.69
N GLY A 327 -3.74 14.41 -4.73
CA GLY A 327 -3.13 14.88 -5.97
C GLY A 327 -3.64 16.23 -6.46
N GLU A 328 -4.38 17.00 -5.66
CA GLU A 328 -4.83 18.35 -6.03
C GLU A 328 -4.36 19.43 -5.08
N LEU A 329 -4.17 20.65 -5.58
CA LEU A 329 -3.66 21.77 -4.80
C LEU A 329 -4.79 22.64 -4.25
N PHE A 330 -4.63 23.02 -2.98
CA PHE A 330 -5.52 23.94 -2.27
C PHE A 330 -4.73 25.06 -1.61
N VAL A 331 -5.38 26.21 -1.43
CA VAL A 331 -4.87 27.34 -0.63
C VAL A 331 -5.87 27.68 0.46
N TYR A 332 -5.36 27.80 1.69
CA TYR A 332 -6.12 28.06 2.91
C TYR A 332 -5.51 29.26 3.65
N PRO A 333 -6.31 30.19 4.20
CA PRO A 333 -5.79 31.29 5.02
C PRO A 333 -5.25 30.77 6.35
N GLU A 334 -4.15 31.32 6.85
CA GLU A 334 -3.66 31.06 8.22
C GLU A 334 -4.60 31.73 9.24
N ASN A 335 -5.79 31.16 9.38
CA ASN A 335 -6.86 31.67 10.24
C ASN A 335 -7.87 30.55 10.55
N LYS A 336 -7.87 30.08 11.80
CA LYS A 336 -8.76 29.00 12.26
C LYS A 336 -10.26 29.26 12.08
N ASP A 337 -10.68 30.52 12.00
CA ASP A 337 -12.08 30.90 11.85
C ASP A 337 -12.52 30.86 10.37
N LEU A 338 -11.57 30.90 9.43
CA LEU A 338 -11.79 30.87 7.99
C LEU A 338 -11.51 29.47 7.42
N LYS A 339 -12.46 28.56 7.60
CA LYS A 339 -12.26 27.13 7.29
C LYS A 339 -12.15 26.81 5.80
N ARG A 340 -12.81 27.56 4.92
CA ARG A 340 -12.88 27.21 3.48
C ARG A 340 -11.49 27.28 2.84
N ALA A 341 -11.06 26.19 2.19
CA ALA A 341 -9.93 26.20 1.28
C ALA A 341 -10.38 26.53 -0.15
N ASN A 342 -9.51 27.20 -0.92
CA ASN A 342 -9.71 27.46 -2.33
C ASN A 342 -8.96 26.41 -3.16
N ARG A 343 -9.67 25.72 -4.05
CA ARG A 343 -9.11 24.68 -4.92
C ARG A 343 -8.40 25.34 -6.11
N ILE A 344 -7.13 25.01 -6.32
CA ILE A 344 -6.26 25.63 -7.32
C ILE A 344 -6.21 24.79 -8.61
N THR A 345 -6.11 23.47 -8.48
CA THR A 345 -6.17 22.52 -9.59
C THR A 345 -7.46 21.70 -9.53
N ALA A 346 -7.88 21.15 -10.67
CA ALA A 346 -9.08 20.34 -10.82
C ALA A 346 -8.78 19.20 -11.80
N THR A 347 -8.13 18.15 -11.31
CA THR A 347 -7.53 17.08 -12.13
C THR A 347 -7.45 15.77 -11.34
N ALA A 348 -7.31 14.64 -12.03
CA ALA A 348 -7.00 13.34 -11.43
C ALA A 348 -5.49 13.05 -11.35
N THR A 349 -4.69 13.88 -12.01
CA THR A 349 -3.22 13.81 -12.06
C THR A 349 -2.63 14.20 -10.70
N ARG A 350 -1.42 13.75 -10.39
CA ARG A 350 -0.81 13.97 -9.08
C ARG A 350 -0.05 15.29 -9.02
N GLU A 351 -0.62 16.28 -8.33
CA GLU A 351 0.10 17.48 -7.90
C GLU A 351 0.81 17.25 -6.55
N GLN A 352 2.12 17.51 -6.49
CA GLN A 352 2.93 17.32 -5.27
C GLN A 352 4.12 18.30 -5.18
N ASP A 353 4.87 18.22 -4.09
CA ASP A 353 6.05 19.05 -3.78
C ASP A 353 5.68 20.54 -3.91
N VAL A 354 4.65 21.02 -3.22
CA VAL A 354 4.17 22.41 -3.41
C VAL A 354 5.03 23.42 -2.63
N ALA A 355 5.40 24.54 -3.27
CA ALA A 355 6.05 25.67 -2.60
C ALA A 355 5.60 27.02 -3.15
N TRP A 356 5.82 28.10 -2.40
CA TRP A 356 5.53 29.46 -2.84
C TRP A 356 6.75 30.10 -3.48
N VAL A 357 6.69 30.53 -4.74
CA VAL A 357 7.78 31.35 -5.34
C VAL A 357 7.72 32.79 -4.79
N ASN A 358 6.50 33.28 -4.56
CA ASN A 358 6.21 34.56 -3.90
C ASN A 358 4.78 34.49 -3.33
N ASP A 359 4.26 35.59 -2.77
CA ASP A 359 2.92 35.65 -2.15
C ASP A 359 1.72 35.37 -3.08
N SER A 360 1.95 35.25 -4.39
CA SER A 360 0.90 35.13 -5.43
C SER A 360 1.13 33.98 -6.42
N THR A 361 2.23 33.23 -6.28
CA THR A 361 2.62 32.19 -7.25
C THR A 361 3.11 30.95 -6.52
N LEU A 362 2.50 29.81 -6.82
CA LEU A 362 2.93 28.48 -6.40
C LEU A 362 3.81 27.85 -7.47
N ILE A 363 4.76 27.03 -7.04
CA ILE A 363 5.48 26.03 -7.84
C ILE A 363 5.13 24.64 -7.29
N PHE A 364 5.04 23.65 -8.15
CA PHE A 364 4.70 22.27 -7.81
C PHE A 364 5.15 21.33 -8.93
N ILE A 365 5.18 20.04 -8.65
CA ILE A 365 5.37 18.97 -9.64
C ILE A 365 4.02 18.41 -10.05
N SER A 366 3.86 18.15 -11.35
CA SER A 366 2.67 17.53 -11.93
C SER A 366 3.07 16.45 -12.92
N ASP A 367 2.34 15.34 -12.95
CA ASP A 367 2.47 14.30 -13.97
C ASP A 367 1.44 14.40 -15.12
N ARG A 368 0.68 15.50 -15.17
CA ARG A 368 -0.42 15.72 -16.13
C ARG A 368 -0.09 15.57 -17.61
N ASN A 369 1.18 15.69 -17.97
CA ASN A 369 1.66 15.58 -19.34
C ASN A 369 2.34 14.21 -19.61
N GLY A 370 2.17 13.23 -18.71
CA GLY A 370 2.70 11.88 -18.81
C GLY A 370 4.11 11.69 -18.24
N ASN A 371 4.74 12.77 -17.78
CA ASN A 371 5.99 12.81 -17.02
C ASN A 371 5.83 13.79 -15.87
N ARG A 372 6.59 13.57 -14.78
CA ARG A 372 6.70 14.54 -13.70
C ARG A 372 7.55 15.73 -14.15
N ASP A 373 6.92 16.90 -14.26
CA ASP A 373 7.56 18.16 -14.63
C ASP A 373 7.17 19.26 -13.63
N LEU A 374 7.92 20.36 -13.59
CA LEU A 374 7.65 21.52 -12.74
C LEU A 374 6.63 22.46 -13.39
N PHE A 375 5.70 22.97 -12.59
CA PHE A 375 4.67 23.92 -13.01
C PHE A 375 4.58 25.10 -12.05
N LEU A 376 4.11 26.24 -12.57
CA LEU A 376 3.66 27.38 -11.78
C LEU A 376 2.14 27.51 -11.82
N ALA A 377 1.54 27.85 -10.68
CA ALA A 377 0.15 28.27 -10.59
C ALA A 377 0.05 29.69 -10.05
N ARG A 378 -0.78 30.51 -10.70
CA ARG A 378 -1.12 31.87 -10.25
C ARG A 378 -2.57 32.20 -10.59
N ALA A 379 -3.14 33.17 -9.90
CA ALA A 379 -4.46 33.68 -10.24
C ALA A 379 -4.49 34.23 -11.67
N ALA A 380 -5.59 34.00 -12.39
CA ALA A 380 -5.76 34.49 -13.74
C ALA A 380 -5.87 36.03 -13.76
N ALA A 381 -5.31 36.67 -14.80
CA ALA A 381 -5.18 38.13 -14.87
C ALA A 381 -6.50 38.92 -14.75
N LYS A 382 -7.66 38.29 -15.01
CA LYS A 382 -8.98 38.91 -14.96
C LYS A 382 -9.68 38.82 -13.59
N ASP A 383 -9.13 38.07 -12.64
CA ASP A 383 -9.75 37.87 -11.32
C ASP A 383 -9.19 38.86 -10.28
N THR A 384 -8.17 38.43 -9.53
CA THR A 384 -7.49 39.15 -8.45
C THR A 384 -6.05 38.64 -8.37
N ALA A 385 -5.12 39.42 -7.81
CA ALA A 385 -3.77 38.92 -7.51
C ALA A 385 -3.75 37.98 -6.29
N ASP A 386 -4.84 37.94 -5.51
CA ASP A 386 -4.98 37.13 -4.32
C ASP A 386 -5.41 35.69 -4.65
N VAL A 387 -4.47 34.75 -4.55
CA VAL A 387 -4.63 33.33 -4.93
C VAL A 387 -5.77 32.64 -4.18
N TYR A 388 -6.02 33.04 -2.92
CA TYR A 388 -7.11 32.48 -2.11
C TYR A 388 -8.50 32.95 -2.58
N ARG A 389 -8.60 34.14 -3.17
CA ARG A 389 -9.88 34.73 -3.61
C ARG A 389 -10.14 34.56 -5.11
N ALA A 390 -9.15 34.12 -5.87
CA ALA A 390 -9.28 33.90 -7.30
C ALA A 390 -10.23 32.73 -7.61
N PHE A 391 -10.95 32.83 -8.72
CA PHE A 391 -11.84 31.77 -9.20
C PHE A 391 -11.19 30.93 -10.31
N ARG A 392 -10.16 31.47 -10.95
CA ARG A 392 -9.46 30.86 -12.08
C ARG A 392 -7.95 31.00 -11.90
N PHE A 393 -7.24 29.99 -12.37
CA PHE A 393 -5.80 29.90 -12.29
C PHE A 393 -5.20 29.72 -13.67
N THR A 394 -4.01 30.29 -13.86
CA THR A 394 -3.16 30.01 -15.01
C THR A 394 -2.06 29.08 -14.55
N LEU A 395 -1.92 27.95 -15.25
CA LEU A 395 -0.88 26.97 -15.03
C LEU A 395 0.17 27.16 -16.13
N ARG A 396 1.44 27.23 -15.75
CA ARG A 396 2.56 27.35 -16.67
C ARG A 396 3.53 26.21 -16.42
N GLU A 397 3.73 25.39 -17.44
CA GLU A 397 4.81 24.42 -17.49
C GLU A 397 6.17 25.14 -17.49
N LEU A 398 7.08 24.70 -16.63
CA LEU A 398 8.44 25.22 -16.51
C LEU A 398 9.46 24.33 -17.20
N THR A 399 9.20 23.04 -17.24
CA THR A 399 10.07 22.00 -17.77
C THR A 399 9.25 21.01 -18.59
N GLN A 400 9.92 20.34 -19.52
CA GLN A 400 9.34 19.30 -20.36
C GLN A 400 10.46 18.32 -20.71
N SER A 401 10.93 17.59 -19.71
CA SER A 401 12.06 16.67 -19.89
C SER A 401 11.60 15.26 -20.26
N ALA A 402 12.50 14.54 -20.93
CA ALA A 402 12.28 13.12 -21.22
C ALA A 402 12.30 12.27 -19.94
N GLU A 403 13.20 12.61 -19.02
CA GLU A 403 13.27 12.02 -17.68
C GLU A 403 12.40 12.79 -16.70
N GLU A 404 11.91 12.10 -15.68
CA GLU A 404 11.10 12.70 -14.62
C GLU A 404 11.89 13.63 -13.72
N GLU A 405 11.24 14.69 -13.25
CA GLU A 405 11.77 15.62 -12.28
C GLU A 405 11.10 15.43 -10.91
N GLY A 406 11.85 15.69 -9.83
CA GLY A 406 11.43 15.39 -8.47
C GLY A 406 12.15 16.21 -7.41
N HIS A 407 11.59 16.24 -6.20
CA HIS A 407 12.28 16.66 -4.98
C HIS A 407 12.88 18.07 -5.07
N PHE A 408 12.13 19.04 -5.60
CA PHE A 408 12.68 20.39 -5.73
C PHE A 408 12.67 21.13 -4.40
N VAL A 409 13.62 22.06 -4.25
CA VAL A 409 13.67 23.01 -3.13
C VAL A 409 14.02 24.41 -3.65
N LEU A 410 13.33 25.42 -3.13
CA LEU A 410 13.60 26.82 -3.44
C LEU A 410 14.72 27.35 -2.54
N SER A 411 15.57 28.22 -3.09
CA SER A 411 16.52 28.99 -2.27
C SER A 411 15.76 29.86 -1.26
N PRO A 412 16.35 30.18 -0.09
CA PRO A 412 15.73 31.06 0.90
C PRO A 412 15.29 32.43 0.35
N ASP A 413 16.05 32.99 -0.61
CA ASP A 413 15.70 34.23 -1.31
C ASP A 413 14.64 34.05 -2.42
N ARG A 414 14.24 32.80 -2.70
CA ARG A 414 13.25 32.34 -3.69
C ARG A 414 13.56 32.72 -5.13
N LYS A 415 14.84 32.98 -5.45
CA LYS A 415 15.30 33.29 -6.80
C LYS A 415 15.88 32.11 -7.55
N LYS A 416 16.13 30.99 -6.87
CA LYS A 416 16.63 29.75 -7.46
C LYS A 416 15.78 28.57 -7.04
N VAL A 417 15.78 27.55 -7.90
CA VAL A 417 15.22 26.23 -7.62
C VAL A 417 16.32 25.21 -7.84
N ALA A 418 16.47 24.28 -6.91
CA ALA A 418 17.25 23.06 -7.08
C ALA A 418 16.29 21.88 -7.22
N PHE A 419 16.55 20.93 -8.12
CA PHE A 419 15.67 19.78 -8.34
C PHE A 419 16.44 18.60 -8.91
N VAL A 420 15.91 17.40 -8.70
CA VAL A 420 16.44 16.17 -9.27
C VAL A 420 15.80 15.92 -10.64
N ARG A 421 16.58 15.39 -11.58
CA ARG A 421 16.08 14.81 -12.83
C ARG A 421 16.63 13.39 -13.00
N GLY A 422 15.76 12.47 -13.41
CA GLY A 422 16.10 11.07 -13.62
C GLY A 422 16.63 10.42 -12.35
N ARG A 423 17.68 9.61 -12.49
CA ARG A 423 18.29 8.81 -11.40
C ARG A 423 19.73 9.21 -11.09
N GLY A 424 20.03 10.51 -11.08
CA GLY A 424 21.37 10.96 -10.69
C GLY A 424 21.72 12.42 -10.97
N GLN A 425 20.83 13.18 -11.60
CA GLN A 425 21.11 14.59 -11.89
C GLN A 425 20.54 15.50 -10.81
N LEU A 426 21.39 16.38 -10.27
CA LEU A 426 20.97 17.53 -9.46
C LEU A 426 21.18 18.79 -10.27
N LEU A 427 20.11 19.55 -10.47
CA LEU A 427 20.13 20.78 -11.27
C LEU A 427 19.77 21.98 -10.40
N VAL A 428 20.32 23.14 -10.77
CA VAL A 428 19.94 24.44 -10.20
C VAL A 428 19.62 25.40 -11.34
N ALA A 429 18.52 26.14 -11.22
CA ALA A 429 18.14 27.17 -12.17
C ALA A 429 17.67 28.44 -11.44
N ASP A 430 17.85 29.60 -12.07
CA ASP A 430 17.17 30.82 -11.66
C ASP A 430 15.67 30.69 -11.98
N ILE A 431 14.81 31.16 -11.09
CA ILE A 431 13.35 31.12 -11.26
C ILE A 431 12.76 32.53 -11.25
N ASN A 432 11.95 32.83 -12.26
CA ASN A 432 11.17 34.06 -12.34
C ASN A 432 9.72 33.72 -12.70
N PRO A 433 8.72 34.11 -11.89
CA PRO A 433 7.30 33.83 -12.17
C PRO A 433 6.81 34.29 -13.56
N ALA A 434 7.38 35.37 -14.11
CA ALA A 434 6.99 35.93 -15.39
C ALA A 434 7.72 35.28 -16.57
N SER A 435 9.00 34.91 -16.44
CA SER A 435 9.82 34.38 -17.55
C SER A 435 10.14 32.88 -17.46
N GLY A 436 9.87 32.22 -16.34
CA GLY A 436 10.14 30.79 -16.12
C GLY A 436 11.55 30.55 -15.58
N LEU A 437 12.13 29.38 -15.91
CA LEU A 437 13.48 29.02 -15.53
C LEU A 437 14.52 29.63 -16.49
N SER A 438 15.69 29.95 -15.95
CA SER A 438 16.85 30.44 -16.74
C SER A 438 18.16 30.06 -16.06
N ASN A 439 19.29 30.18 -16.76
CA ASN A 439 20.63 29.90 -16.22
C ASN A 439 20.76 28.53 -15.54
N GLN A 440 20.10 27.51 -16.10
CA GLN A 440 20.13 26.15 -15.56
C GLN A 440 21.55 25.56 -15.63
N ARG A 441 21.93 24.87 -14.57
CA ARG A 441 23.24 24.21 -14.40
C ARG A 441 23.04 22.85 -13.76
N THR A 442 23.80 21.85 -14.22
CA THR A 442 23.89 20.55 -13.58
C THR A 442 25.00 20.62 -12.52
N LEU A 443 24.65 20.45 -11.24
CA LEU A 443 25.61 20.36 -10.14
C LEU A 443 26.17 18.95 -10.01
N LEU A 444 25.32 17.93 -10.12
CA LEU A 444 25.73 16.52 -10.06
C LEU A 444 25.13 15.78 -11.24
N ASP A 445 25.90 14.83 -11.75
CA ASP A 445 25.50 13.86 -12.78
C ASP A 445 26.15 12.53 -12.41
N GLY A 446 25.49 11.81 -11.51
CA GLY A 446 26.02 10.64 -10.82
C GLY A 446 25.25 9.35 -11.10
N TRP A 447 25.73 8.25 -10.53
CA TRP A 447 25.03 6.96 -10.55
C TRP A 447 23.94 6.86 -9.47
N ASP A 448 24.08 7.66 -8.40
CA ASP A 448 23.12 7.75 -7.30
C ASP A 448 22.40 9.10 -7.31
N THR A 449 21.20 9.12 -6.73
CA THR A 449 20.33 10.28 -6.67
C THR A 449 20.45 11.00 -5.32
N PRO A 450 20.82 12.29 -5.29
CA PRO A 450 20.94 13.01 -4.03
C PRO A 450 19.59 13.12 -3.31
N GLY A 451 19.59 12.79 -2.03
CA GLY A 451 18.44 12.86 -1.14
C GLY A 451 18.48 14.08 -0.22
N GLY A 452 17.30 14.50 0.25
CA GLY A 452 17.16 15.50 1.32
C GLY A 452 17.79 16.86 0.99
N LEU A 453 17.59 17.38 -0.23
CA LEU A 453 18.17 18.66 -0.65
C LEU A 453 17.84 19.79 0.34
N SER A 454 18.85 20.58 0.70
CA SER A 454 18.73 21.62 1.71
C SER A 454 19.60 22.82 1.36
N TRP A 455 18.99 24.00 1.24
CA TRP A 455 19.69 25.23 0.90
C TRP A 455 20.30 25.89 2.14
N SER A 456 21.52 26.43 1.98
CA SER A 456 22.08 27.33 2.98
C SER A 456 21.28 28.62 3.08
N PRO A 457 21.16 29.24 4.28
CA PRO A 457 20.42 30.50 4.50
C PRO A 457 20.81 31.66 3.56
N ASP A 458 22.07 31.70 3.13
CA ASP A 458 22.59 32.71 2.19
C ASP A 458 22.37 32.38 0.70
N SER A 459 21.70 31.27 0.39
CA SER A 459 21.37 30.80 -0.96
C SER A 459 22.58 30.49 -1.85
N LYS A 460 23.75 30.17 -1.27
CA LYS A 460 25.00 29.89 -2.01
C LYS A 460 25.42 28.43 -2.02
N TRP A 461 24.92 27.62 -1.08
CA TRP A 461 25.31 26.22 -0.93
C TRP A 461 24.09 25.33 -0.88
N LEU A 462 24.26 24.11 -1.38
CA LEU A 462 23.31 23.02 -1.22
C LEU A 462 23.97 21.91 -0.39
N ALA A 463 23.21 21.39 0.57
CA ALA A 463 23.52 20.15 1.25
C ALA A 463 22.56 19.04 0.81
N TYR A 464 23.05 17.81 0.76
CA TYR A 464 22.28 16.62 0.39
C TYR A 464 23.00 15.36 0.92
N SER A 465 22.25 14.26 1.01
CA SER A 465 22.83 12.93 1.22
C SER A 465 23.01 12.20 -0.12
N MET A 466 24.06 11.40 -0.25
CA MET A 466 24.31 10.59 -1.44
C MET A 466 25.10 9.34 -1.06
N ASP A 467 24.80 8.21 -1.71
CA ASP A 467 25.49 6.96 -1.49
C ASP A 467 26.85 6.93 -2.20
N ASP A 468 27.86 6.42 -1.51
CA ASP A 468 29.16 6.05 -2.08
C ASP A 468 29.12 4.67 -2.75
N LEU A 469 30.21 4.27 -3.41
CA LEU A 469 30.30 2.96 -4.08
C LEU A 469 30.35 1.77 -3.10
N ASN A 470 30.38 2.02 -1.80
CA ASN A 470 30.24 1.01 -0.75
C ASN A 470 28.82 0.98 -0.16
N PHE A 471 27.87 1.74 -0.74
CA PHE A 471 26.50 1.91 -0.28
C PHE A 471 26.39 2.51 1.13
N ASN A 472 27.34 3.38 1.47
CA ASN A 472 27.25 4.27 2.62
C ASN A 472 26.65 5.60 2.18
N SER A 473 25.61 6.06 2.86
CA SER A 473 25.01 7.37 2.58
C SER A 473 25.75 8.43 3.39
N GLU A 474 26.21 9.49 2.73
CA GLU A 474 27.04 10.53 3.34
C GLU A 474 26.51 11.93 3.03
N ILE A 475 26.79 12.90 3.90
CA ILE A 475 26.37 14.29 3.73
C ILE A 475 27.41 15.06 2.93
N TYR A 476 26.96 15.77 1.90
CA TYR A 476 27.78 16.62 1.06
C TYR A 476 27.33 18.08 1.15
N ILE A 477 28.28 19.00 1.02
CA ILE A 477 28.04 20.43 0.76
C ILE A 477 28.61 20.79 -0.62
N HIS A 478 27.82 21.43 -1.46
CA HIS A 478 28.17 21.82 -2.82
C HIS A 478 27.85 23.30 -3.07
N PRO A 479 28.80 24.15 -3.49
CA PRO A 479 28.48 25.51 -3.93
C PRO A 479 27.67 25.51 -5.23
N VAL A 480 26.61 26.31 -5.29
CA VAL A 480 25.71 26.31 -6.46
C VAL A 480 26.29 27.05 -7.67
N ASP A 481 27.35 27.82 -7.47
CA ASP A 481 28.10 28.46 -8.55
C ASP A 481 29.20 27.56 -9.15
N GLN A 482 29.37 26.34 -8.61
CA GLN A 482 30.41 25.37 -8.99
C GLN A 482 31.84 25.88 -8.81
N SER A 483 32.07 26.77 -7.83
CA SER A 483 33.42 27.28 -7.55
C SER A 483 34.40 26.21 -7.03
N ARG A 484 33.88 25.05 -6.59
CA ARG A 484 34.65 23.88 -6.13
C ARG A 484 33.79 22.62 -6.20
N ASP A 485 34.45 21.47 -6.17
CA ASP A 485 33.82 20.16 -6.05
C ASP A 485 33.06 20.00 -4.72
N PRO A 486 32.04 19.10 -4.66
CA PRO A 486 31.35 18.73 -3.43
C PRO A 486 32.32 18.30 -2.34
N VAL A 487 32.02 18.67 -1.09
CA VAL A 487 32.78 18.24 0.09
C VAL A 487 31.92 17.31 0.92
N ASN A 488 32.39 16.08 1.13
CA ASN A 488 31.82 15.17 2.12
C ASN A 488 32.15 15.69 3.53
N VAL A 489 31.13 15.93 4.33
CA VAL A 489 31.28 16.48 5.69
C VAL A 489 31.12 15.43 6.79
N SER A 490 30.72 14.21 6.46
CA SER A 490 30.39 13.18 7.44
C SER A 490 31.43 12.06 7.59
N LEU A 491 32.08 11.66 6.49
CA LEU A 491 33.05 10.55 6.39
C LEU A 491 32.69 9.34 7.27
N HIS A 492 31.63 8.62 6.91
CA HIS A 492 30.99 7.60 7.74
C HIS A 492 30.69 6.30 7.00
N PRO A 493 31.16 5.13 7.49
CA PRO A 493 30.88 3.83 6.86
C PRO A 493 29.45 3.27 7.10
N ARG A 494 28.45 4.14 7.29
CA ARG A 494 27.02 3.74 7.31
C ARG A 494 26.15 4.81 6.64
N ARG A 495 25.10 5.27 7.29
CA ARG A 495 24.10 6.17 6.70
C ARG A 495 23.99 7.46 7.49
N ASP A 496 24.23 8.56 6.81
CA ASP A 496 23.95 9.93 7.24
C ASP A 496 23.03 10.58 6.19
N PHE A 497 21.89 11.14 6.63
CA PHE A 497 20.83 11.60 5.72
C PHE A 497 20.01 12.78 6.29
N SER A 498 19.14 13.36 5.46
CA SER A 498 18.25 14.49 5.83
C SER A 498 18.99 15.73 6.38
N PRO A 499 19.88 16.36 5.61
CA PRO A 499 20.60 17.54 6.06
C PRO A 499 19.70 18.78 6.25
N VAL A 500 19.94 19.54 7.31
CA VAL A 500 19.21 20.78 7.66
C VAL A 500 20.18 21.84 8.15
N TRP A 501 20.18 23.00 7.50
CA TRP A 501 21.00 24.14 7.92
C TRP A 501 20.37 24.85 9.12
N SER A 502 21.20 25.34 10.04
CA SER A 502 20.77 26.35 10.99
C SER A 502 20.63 27.71 10.30
N GLU A 503 19.62 28.50 10.66
CA GLU A 503 19.36 29.80 10.00
C GLU A 503 20.45 30.85 10.27
N ASP A 504 21.15 30.72 11.39
CA ASP A 504 22.32 31.53 11.73
C ASP A 504 23.59 31.16 10.90
N GLY A 505 23.55 30.02 10.18
CA GLY A 505 24.65 29.50 9.37
C GLY A 505 25.85 28.99 10.17
N SER A 506 25.66 28.60 11.44
CA SER A 506 26.73 28.02 12.27
C SER A 506 26.84 26.49 12.17
N LYS A 507 25.73 25.80 11.91
CA LYS A 507 25.61 24.33 11.95
C LYS A 507 24.96 23.78 10.68
N LEU A 508 25.36 22.57 10.31
CA LEU A 508 24.61 21.70 9.40
C LEU A 508 24.28 20.41 10.15
N ALA A 509 23.00 20.17 10.38
CA ALA A 509 22.51 19.01 11.09
C ALA A 509 22.02 17.93 10.14
N PHE A 510 21.93 16.69 10.63
CA PHE A 510 21.47 15.54 9.87
C PHE A 510 21.15 14.37 10.83
N LEU A 511 20.58 13.30 10.29
CA LEU A 511 20.33 12.05 10.99
C LEU A 511 21.41 11.02 10.66
N SER A 512 21.87 10.25 11.64
CA SER A 512 23.03 9.36 11.49
C SER A 512 22.84 8.00 12.17
N ASP A 513 23.18 6.91 11.46
CA ASP A 513 23.16 5.52 11.97
C ASP A 513 24.49 5.11 12.65
N ARG A 514 25.26 6.08 13.19
CA ARG A 514 26.67 5.88 13.55
C ARG A 514 26.92 4.98 14.76
N ASN A 515 26.09 5.07 15.79
CA ASN A 515 26.47 4.54 17.11
C ASN A 515 25.77 3.25 17.49
N ASN A 516 24.44 3.20 17.41
CA ASN A 516 23.62 2.16 18.04
C ASN A 516 22.76 1.38 17.02
N GLY A 517 22.94 1.63 15.71
CA GLY A 517 22.12 1.03 14.65
C GLY A 517 20.73 1.65 14.51
N ASN A 518 20.44 2.72 15.26
CA ASN A 518 19.32 3.63 15.07
C ASN A 518 19.83 4.95 14.47
N SER A 519 18.91 5.71 13.87
CA SER A 519 19.18 7.07 13.42
C SER A 519 19.08 8.06 14.60
N ASP A 520 20.17 8.78 14.89
CA ASP A 520 20.24 9.82 15.93
C ASP A 520 20.48 11.22 15.30
N VAL A 521 20.16 12.31 16.01
CA VAL A 521 20.49 13.69 15.62
C VAL A 521 21.99 13.96 15.80
N TRP A 522 22.61 14.40 14.71
CA TRP A 522 23.98 14.89 14.66
C TRP A 522 24.06 16.25 13.98
N PHE A 523 25.14 16.97 14.22
CA PHE A 523 25.48 18.13 13.41
C PHE A 523 26.99 18.31 13.26
N VAL A 524 27.38 19.15 12.30
CA VAL A 524 28.76 19.61 12.12
C VAL A 524 28.85 21.12 12.34
N TRP A 525 29.89 21.55 13.06
CA TRP A 525 30.25 22.98 13.12
C TRP A 525 30.91 23.43 11.82
N LEU A 526 30.33 24.47 11.20
CA LEU A 526 30.82 24.96 9.91
C LEU A 526 32.13 25.76 10.02
N LYS A 527 32.40 26.36 11.19
CA LYS A 527 33.67 27.06 11.47
C LYS A 527 34.49 26.30 12.50
N ALA A 528 35.81 26.26 12.28
CA ALA A 528 36.74 25.70 13.26
C ALA A 528 36.72 26.51 14.58
N SER A 529 36.62 27.84 14.49
CA SER A 529 36.58 28.72 15.66
C SER A 529 35.36 28.51 16.56
N ASP A 530 34.23 28.07 16.00
CA ASP A 530 33.03 27.78 16.79
C ASP A 530 33.19 26.42 17.47
N TRP A 531 33.76 25.42 16.79
CA TRP A 531 34.07 24.10 17.37
C TRP A 531 35.11 24.14 18.51
N GLU A 532 36.11 25.02 18.42
CA GLU A 532 37.19 25.15 19.42
C GLU A 532 36.75 25.84 20.72
N LYS A 533 35.56 26.45 20.75
CA LYS A 533 35.04 27.11 21.96
C LYS A 533 34.75 26.10 23.07
N THR A 534 35.21 26.43 24.27
CA THR A 534 34.82 25.72 25.49
C THR A 534 33.40 26.12 25.91
N GLN A 535 32.78 25.34 26.79
CA GLN A 535 31.47 25.69 27.37
C GLN A 535 31.48 27.08 28.02
N ARG A 536 32.60 27.45 28.67
CA ARG A 536 32.74 28.77 29.27
C ARG A 536 32.79 29.90 28.23
N ASP A 537 33.43 29.67 27.08
CA ASP A 537 33.44 30.66 25.99
C ASP A 537 32.02 30.89 25.46
N TRP A 538 31.21 29.82 25.37
CA TRP A 538 29.79 29.93 25.00
C TRP A 538 28.95 30.67 26.05
N GLU A 539 29.16 30.40 27.35
CA GLU A 539 28.49 31.13 28.44
C GLU A 539 28.86 32.62 28.47
N GLU A 540 30.14 32.96 28.22
CA GLU A 540 30.60 34.35 28.16
C GLU A 540 30.05 35.09 26.92
N ASP A 541 29.91 34.41 25.79
CA ASP A 541 29.23 34.93 24.60
C ASP A 541 27.73 35.16 24.85
N GLU A 542 27.02 34.23 25.51
CA GLU A 542 25.61 34.43 25.89
C GLU A 542 25.42 35.66 26.78
N LEU A 543 26.27 35.84 27.79
CA LEU A 543 26.22 37.01 28.69
C LEU A 543 26.47 38.33 27.96
N THR A 544 27.40 38.35 27.00
CA THR A 544 27.68 39.55 26.20
C THR A 544 26.58 39.86 25.18
N ILE A 545 25.89 38.85 24.67
CA ILE A 545 24.70 39.01 23.84
C ILE A 545 23.51 39.51 24.66
N GLU A 546 23.27 38.96 25.86
CA GLU A 546 22.20 39.44 26.77
C GLU A 546 22.40 40.92 27.13
N ASP A 547 23.62 41.35 27.47
CA ASP A 547 23.96 42.75 27.80
C ASP A 547 23.77 43.72 26.62
N THR A 548 23.82 43.23 25.37
CA THR A 548 23.61 44.04 24.16
C THR A 548 22.17 43.98 23.63
N SER A 549 21.39 42.97 24.03
CA SER A 549 20.00 42.75 23.60
C SER A 549 18.99 43.77 24.15
N ASP A 550 19.36 44.53 25.19
CA ASP A 550 18.57 45.67 25.73
C ASP A 550 18.49 46.88 24.77
N LYS A 551 19.21 46.85 23.64
CA LYS A 551 19.05 47.79 22.53
C LYS A 551 18.38 47.13 21.33
N LYS A 552 17.05 46.97 21.39
CA LYS A 552 16.22 46.62 20.23
C LYS A 552 16.35 47.67 19.12
N THR A 553 17.11 47.36 18.07
CA THR A 553 16.93 47.94 16.74
C THR A 553 16.16 46.96 15.86
N ASN A 554 15.10 47.47 15.21
CA ASN A 554 14.32 46.77 14.18
C ASN A 554 15.23 46.34 13.01
N GLU A 555 15.68 45.09 12.98
CA GLU A 555 16.33 44.49 11.82
C GLU A 555 15.33 43.64 11.02
N ASP A 556 14.36 44.29 10.37
CA ASP A 556 13.42 43.60 9.47
C ASP A 556 13.92 43.52 8.00
N GLN A 557 15.17 43.91 7.70
CA GLN A 557 15.72 43.95 6.32
C GLN A 557 17.25 43.77 6.21
N ALA A 558 17.94 43.09 7.13
CA ALA A 558 19.34 42.75 6.90
C ALA A 558 19.44 41.62 5.85
N ALA A 559 20.28 41.78 4.81
CA ALA A 559 20.61 40.69 3.91
C ALA A 559 21.26 39.54 4.72
N PRO A 560 20.98 38.26 4.41
CA PRO A 560 21.57 37.15 5.13
C PRO A 560 23.10 37.28 5.13
N LYS A 561 23.70 37.17 6.32
CA LYS A 561 25.17 37.19 6.45
C LYS A 561 25.72 36.05 5.61
N SER A 562 26.72 36.33 4.77
CA SER A 562 27.36 35.28 3.97
C SER A 562 27.90 34.20 4.90
N ILE A 563 27.59 32.95 4.60
CA ILE A 563 28.03 31.82 5.41
C ILE A 563 29.50 31.57 5.12
N ARG A 564 30.28 31.39 6.18
CA ARG A 564 31.69 30.99 6.11
C ARG A 564 31.77 29.54 6.57
N ILE A 565 32.38 28.71 5.72
CA ILE A 565 32.62 27.30 5.99
C ILE A 565 34.13 27.08 5.91
N ASP A 566 34.73 26.67 7.02
CA ASP A 566 36.08 26.14 7.02
C ASP A 566 35.94 24.65 6.65
N PHE A 567 36.57 24.16 5.57
CA PHE A 567 36.35 22.79 5.08
C PHE A 567 37.45 21.79 5.48
N GLU A 568 38.63 22.28 5.86
CA GLU A 568 39.74 21.46 6.34
C GLU A 568 39.29 20.67 7.58
N ASP A 569 39.41 19.34 7.50
CA ASP A 569 39.03 18.40 8.57
C ASP A 569 37.61 18.60 9.13
N ILE A 570 36.66 19.00 8.29
CA ILE A 570 35.27 19.29 8.71
C ILE A 570 34.56 18.11 9.38
N HIS A 571 34.87 16.89 8.95
CA HIS A 571 34.34 15.66 9.52
C HIS A 571 34.78 15.39 10.97
N GLU A 572 35.84 16.05 11.45
CA GLU A 572 36.27 15.94 12.86
C GLU A 572 35.42 16.80 13.81
N ARG A 573 34.57 17.69 13.25
CA ARG A 573 33.76 18.67 14.01
C ARG A 573 32.32 18.21 14.24
N LEU A 574 32.11 16.90 14.12
CA LEU A 574 30.82 16.27 14.31
C LEU A 574 30.48 16.15 15.79
N VAL A 575 29.22 16.47 16.12
CA VAL A 575 28.68 16.40 17.47
C VAL A 575 27.41 15.56 17.44
N GLN A 576 27.36 14.56 18.32
CA GLN A 576 26.15 13.80 18.59
C GLN A 576 25.29 14.59 19.58
N VAL A 577 24.02 14.79 19.25
CA VAL A 577 23.07 15.54 20.09
C VAL A 577 22.20 14.60 20.92
N SER A 578 21.79 13.48 20.33
CA SER A 578 20.89 12.49 20.92
C SER A 578 21.43 11.07 20.76
N ALA A 579 20.92 10.16 21.60
CA ALA A 579 21.29 8.75 21.61
C ALA A 579 20.13 7.91 22.18
N LEU A 580 18.92 8.11 21.65
CA LEU A 580 17.71 7.47 22.16
C LEU A 580 17.51 6.06 21.57
N PRO A 581 16.79 5.16 22.28
CA PRO A 581 16.30 3.93 21.66
C PRO A 581 15.25 4.24 20.58
N GLY A 582 15.28 3.53 19.46
CA GLY A 582 14.40 3.79 18.31
C GLY A 582 14.98 4.80 17.33
N ASN A 583 14.35 4.99 16.16
CA ASN A 583 14.88 5.91 15.14
C ASN A 583 14.30 7.31 15.28
N GLU A 584 15.15 8.32 15.08
CA GLU A 584 14.78 9.73 15.01
C GLU A 584 14.59 10.18 13.56
N HIS A 585 13.60 11.02 13.31
CA HIS A 585 13.21 11.49 11.96
C HIS A 585 12.52 12.86 12.01
N ASN A 586 12.25 13.46 10.84
CA ASN A 586 11.63 14.79 10.70
C ASN A 586 12.37 15.87 11.51
N LEU A 587 13.68 16.00 11.29
CA LEU A 587 14.55 16.94 11.98
C LEU A 587 14.34 18.38 11.49
N VAL A 588 14.23 19.34 12.41
CA VAL A 588 14.37 20.79 12.16
C VAL A 588 15.10 21.48 13.31
N LEU A 589 15.70 22.64 13.05
CA LEU A 589 16.34 23.47 14.08
C LEU A 589 15.48 24.68 14.41
N SER A 590 15.58 25.20 15.63
CA SER A 590 15.07 26.53 15.95
C SER A 590 15.77 27.60 15.11
N PRO A 591 15.10 28.73 14.84
CA PRO A 591 15.65 29.82 14.04
C PRO A 591 16.95 30.44 14.58
N ASP A 592 17.19 30.34 15.89
CA ASP A 592 18.44 30.77 16.52
C ASP A 592 19.57 29.73 16.40
N GLY A 593 19.27 28.51 15.92
CA GLY A 593 20.24 27.43 15.78
C GLY A 593 20.60 26.71 17.09
N GLU A 594 19.84 26.94 18.17
CA GLU A 594 20.15 26.44 19.51
C GLU A 594 19.47 25.12 19.87
N THR A 595 18.27 24.85 19.33
CA THR A 595 17.42 23.72 19.72
C THR A 595 17.03 22.87 18.51
N PHE A 596 17.24 21.57 18.61
CA PHE A 596 16.79 20.57 17.65
C PHE A 596 15.39 20.08 18.01
N TYR A 597 14.54 19.89 17.00
CA TYR A 597 13.23 19.27 17.11
C TYR A 597 13.13 18.09 16.15
N TYR A 598 12.61 16.97 16.64
CA TYR A 598 12.50 15.73 15.86
C TYR A 598 11.40 14.82 16.41
N SER A 599 10.96 13.86 15.60
CA SER A 599 10.09 12.77 16.02
C SER A 599 10.90 11.50 16.26
N THR A 600 10.46 10.68 17.20
CA THR A 600 10.95 9.31 17.41
C THR A 600 9.90 8.32 16.93
N ASN A 601 10.32 7.20 16.35
CA ASN A 601 9.45 6.06 16.10
C ASN A 601 9.90 4.88 16.98
N GLY A 602 8.93 4.17 17.56
CA GLY A 602 9.23 3.08 18.48
C GLY A 602 9.81 1.82 17.84
N SER A 603 10.12 1.84 16.55
CA SER A 603 10.79 0.76 15.84
C SER A 603 12.29 1.03 15.76
N GLY A 604 13.11 0.19 16.40
CA GLY A 604 14.57 0.17 16.23
C GLY A 604 15.05 -1.12 15.54
N ARG A 605 16.29 -1.13 15.06
CA ARG A 605 16.96 -2.39 14.67
C ARG A 605 17.29 -3.19 15.95
N GLN A 606 17.33 -4.52 15.85
CA GLN A 606 17.73 -5.43 16.95
C GLN A 606 16.80 -5.48 18.20
N GLY A 607 15.51 -5.19 18.05
CA GLY A 607 14.51 -5.47 19.11
C GLY A 607 14.53 -4.51 20.30
N GLN A 608 15.24 -3.38 20.21
CA GLN A 608 15.05 -2.25 21.12
C GLN A 608 14.01 -1.30 20.54
N SER A 609 12.82 -1.28 21.15
CA SER A 609 11.76 -0.34 20.80
C SER A 609 11.85 0.90 21.70
N GLY A 610 11.95 2.08 21.08
CA GLY A 610 11.74 3.35 21.77
C GLY A 610 10.26 3.69 21.94
N ASP A 611 9.96 4.78 22.64
CA ASP A 611 8.62 5.36 22.63
C ASP A 611 8.46 6.26 21.40
N GLN A 612 7.26 6.29 20.82
CA GLN A 612 6.91 7.27 19.81
C GLN A 612 6.68 8.63 20.49
N ALA A 613 7.39 9.67 20.06
CA ALA A 613 7.33 10.98 20.68
C ALA A 613 7.75 12.10 19.72
N PHE A 614 7.40 13.33 20.06
CA PHE A 614 7.96 14.53 19.47
C PHE A 614 8.79 15.26 20.53
N MET A 615 10.06 15.49 20.22
CA MET A 615 11.07 15.91 21.20
C MET A 615 11.77 17.20 20.79
N SER A 616 12.36 17.86 21.78
CA SER A 616 13.31 18.95 21.59
C SER A 616 14.54 18.75 22.46
N VAL A 617 15.71 19.18 22.00
CA VAL A 617 16.98 19.12 22.75
C VAL A 617 17.90 20.26 22.32
N LYS A 618 18.68 20.84 23.24
CA LYS A 618 19.69 21.83 22.87
C LYS A 618 20.83 21.18 22.09
N TRP A 619 21.58 21.98 21.33
CA TRP A 619 22.67 21.47 20.51
C TRP A 619 23.78 20.76 21.28
N ASP A 620 23.98 21.13 22.55
CA ASP A 620 24.96 20.50 23.45
C ASP A 620 24.43 19.20 24.11
N GLY A 621 23.25 18.73 23.71
CA GLY A 621 22.58 17.55 24.27
C GLY A 621 21.86 17.81 25.59
N THR A 622 21.89 19.05 26.12
CA THR A 622 21.19 19.41 27.35
C THR A 622 19.72 19.76 27.11
N ASP A 623 18.96 19.91 28.20
CA ASP A 623 17.56 20.36 28.18
C ASP A 623 16.63 19.53 27.26
N SER A 624 16.91 18.23 27.13
CA SER A 624 16.08 17.29 26.37
C SER A 624 14.68 17.18 26.99
N LYS A 625 13.65 17.38 26.16
CA LYS A 625 12.24 17.44 26.56
C LYS A 625 11.37 16.67 25.57
N THR A 626 10.47 15.86 26.11
CA THR A 626 9.29 15.38 25.38
C THR A 626 8.26 16.51 25.30
N ILE A 627 7.88 16.89 24.07
CA ILE A 627 6.81 17.85 23.81
C ILE A 627 5.48 17.11 23.73
N TYR A 628 5.43 16.01 22.99
CA TYR A 628 4.29 15.11 22.93
C TYR A 628 4.72 13.65 23.11
N GLU A 629 3.97 12.93 23.95
CA GLU A 629 4.04 11.47 24.07
C GLU A 629 3.11 10.83 23.03
N ASP A 630 3.48 9.65 22.52
CA ASP A 630 2.72 8.84 21.57
C ASP A 630 2.28 9.58 20.29
N ARG A 631 3.13 10.51 19.82
CA ARG A 631 2.87 11.34 18.65
C ARG A 631 4.12 11.50 17.81
N SER A 632 4.05 11.13 16.54
CA SER A 632 5.05 11.46 15.52
C SER A 632 4.45 12.54 14.61
N LEU A 633 5.17 13.63 14.41
CA LEU A 633 4.73 14.75 13.57
C LEU A 633 5.49 14.73 12.24
N SER A 634 4.87 15.15 11.14
CA SER A 634 5.52 15.24 9.83
C SER A 634 5.41 16.65 9.23
N SER A 635 6.15 16.88 8.13
CA SER A 635 6.11 18.13 7.37
C SER A 635 6.33 19.38 8.25
N LEU A 636 7.43 19.40 8.99
CA LEU A 636 7.72 20.47 9.94
C LEU A 636 8.17 21.75 9.20
N ALA A 637 7.60 22.90 9.56
CA ALA A 637 8.00 24.19 8.99
C ALA A 637 7.83 25.36 9.98
N TRP A 638 8.86 26.17 10.17
CA TRP A 638 8.76 27.40 10.95
C TRP A 638 8.05 28.51 10.17
N ASP A 639 7.30 29.36 10.87
CA ASP A 639 6.92 30.64 10.29
C ASP A 639 8.13 31.55 10.09
N LYS A 640 7.98 32.56 9.22
CA LYS A 640 9.06 33.51 8.91
C LYS A 640 9.63 34.23 10.15
N LYS A 641 8.84 34.34 11.22
CA LYS A 641 9.27 34.99 12.47
C LYS A 641 9.97 34.04 13.43
N GLY A 642 9.99 32.74 13.11
CA GLY A 642 10.60 31.73 13.95
C GLY A 642 9.85 31.45 15.25
N LYS A 643 8.60 31.87 15.36
CA LYS A 643 7.83 31.78 16.61
C LYS A 643 6.98 30.52 16.70
N ASN A 644 6.44 30.08 15.57
CA ASN A 644 5.53 28.95 15.52
C ASN A 644 6.05 27.89 14.57
N LEU A 645 5.96 26.63 15.01
CA LEU A 645 6.26 25.45 14.23
C LEU A 645 4.97 24.82 13.71
N TYR A 646 4.83 24.74 12.40
CA TYR A 646 3.71 24.09 11.73
C TYR A 646 4.06 22.64 11.42
N PHE A 647 3.04 21.78 11.43
CA PHE A 647 3.23 20.35 11.18
C PHE A 647 1.92 19.69 10.70
N LEU A 648 2.07 18.53 10.08
CA LEU A 648 0.98 17.61 9.82
C LEU A 648 0.88 16.56 10.92
N GLU A 649 -0.36 16.26 11.29
CA GLU A 649 -0.72 15.11 12.10
C GLU A 649 -1.96 14.47 11.50
N ARG A 650 -1.82 13.25 10.96
CA ARG A 650 -2.92 12.52 10.29
C ARG A 650 -3.64 13.40 9.24
N GLY A 651 -2.84 14.10 8.42
CA GLY A 651 -3.32 15.02 7.37
C GLY A 651 -3.97 16.32 7.86
N ARG A 652 -3.94 16.61 9.18
CA ARG A 652 -4.39 17.89 9.74
C ARG A 652 -3.22 18.84 9.90
N ILE A 653 -3.40 20.08 9.47
CA ILE A 653 -2.42 21.15 9.65
C ILE A 653 -2.58 21.72 11.06
N ASN A 654 -1.48 21.73 11.81
CA ASN A 654 -1.42 22.23 13.17
C ASN A 654 -0.26 23.20 13.35
N LYS A 655 -0.38 24.05 14.37
CA LYS A 655 0.60 25.06 14.74
C LYS A 655 0.95 24.93 16.22
N LEU A 656 2.22 24.71 16.53
CA LEU A 656 2.78 24.68 17.88
C LEU A 656 3.53 25.99 18.14
N THR A 657 3.29 26.58 19.31
CA THR A 657 4.14 27.62 19.90
C THR A 657 5.02 26.96 20.98
N PRO A 658 6.31 26.65 20.70
CA PRO A 658 7.13 25.83 21.59
C PRO A 658 7.33 26.43 22.99
N GLU A 659 7.45 27.76 23.11
CA GLU A 659 7.78 28.44 24.37
C GLU A 659 6.73 28.22 25.47
N ASN A 660 5.47 28.02 25.08
CA ASN A 660 4.37 27.75 26.00
C ASN A 660 3.64 26.43 25.72
N LYS A 661 4.21 25.60 24.83
CA LYS A 661 3.66 24.31 24.41
C LYS A 661 2.20 24.37 23.94
N LYS A 662 1.75 25.49 23.38
CA LYS A 662 0.37 25.66 22.92
C LYS A 662 0.23 25.17 21.49
N THR A 663 -0.71 24.25 21.27
CA THR A 663 -1.11 23.77 19.95
C THR A 663 -2.41 24.43 19.50
N GLU A 664 -2.47 24.86 18.24
CA GLU A 664 -3.67 25.31 17.57
C GLU A 664 -3.88 24.50 16.29
N SER A 665 -5.04 23.86 16.16
CA SER A 665 -5.41 23.14 14.94
C SER A 665 -6.00 24.13 13.93
N LEU A 666 -5.50 24.07 12.69
CA LEU A 666 -5.93 24.90 11.58
C LEU A 666 -6.86 24.09 10.68
N ALA A 667 -8.10 23.92 11.16
CA ALA A 667 -9.10 23.11 10.48
C ALA A 667 -9.52 23.75 9.14
N PHE A 668 -9.12 23.13 8.04
CA PHE A 668 -9.57 23.49 6.70
C PHE A 668 -10.85 22.73 6.29
N GLN A 669 -11.47 23.18 5.21
CA GLN A 669 -12.58 22.57 4.50
C GLN A 669 -12.27 22.62 3.01
N ALA A 670 -11.71 21.53 2.49
CA ALA A 670 -11.42 21.35 1.08
C ALA A 670 -12.57 20.59 0.43
N ARG A 671 -13.22 21.20 -0.57
CA ARG A 671 -14.32 20.56 -1.29
C ARG A 671 -13.83 20.14 -2.67
N MET A 672 -14.03 18.88 -3.01
CA MET A 672 -13.68 18.38 -4.33
C MET A 672 -14.74 17.41 -4.84
N LYS A 673 -14.84 17.38 -6.16
CA LYS A 673 -15.47 16.29 -6.89
C LYS A 673 -14.36 15.29 -7.19
N ILE A 674 -14.56 14.05 -6.78
CA ILE A 674 -13.69 12.92 -7.07
C ILE A 674 -14.27 12.19 -8.27
N ASP A 675 -13.44 11.90 -9.26
CA ASP A 675 -13.75 11.03 -10.39
C ASP A 675 -12.88 9.77 -10.24
N HIS A 676 -13.47 8.70 -9.72
CA HIS A 676 -12.74 7.49 -9.39
C HIS A 676 -12.26 6.73 -10.63
N VAL A 677 -12.91 6.92 -11.78
CA VAL A 677 -12.46 6.32 -13.05
C VAL A 677 -11.19 7.03 -13.53
N ALA A 678 -11.19 8.36 -13.49
CA ALA A 678 -10.02 9.16 -13.83
C ALA A 678 -8.85 8.93 -12.84
N GLU A 679 -9.12 8.87 -11.54
CA GLU A 679 -8.09 8.53 -10.53
C GLU A 679 -7.49 7.15 -10.76
N ARG A 680 -8.31 6.11 -11.00
CA ARG A 680 -7.80 4.76 -11.31
C ARG A 680 -6.91 4.75 -12.55
N LYS A 681 -7.26 5.55 -13.57
CA LYS A 681 -6.42 5.71 -14.75
C LYS A 681 -5.08 6.36 -14.38
N GLU A 682 -5.07 7.42 -13.60
CA GLU A 682 -3.80 8.02 -13.17
C GLU A 682 -2.96 7.03 -12.34
N VAL A 683 -3.57 6.29 -11.41
CA VAL A 683 -2.88 5.25 -10.64
C VAL A 683 -2.25 4.19 -11.55
N PHE A 684 -2.93 3.80 -12.62
CA PHE A 684 -2.37 2.88 -13.63
C PHE A 684 -1.15 3.49 -14.31
N GLU A 685 -1.27 4.74 -14.79
CA GLU A 685 -0.22 5.44 -15.53
C GLU A 685 1.01 5.70 -14.66
N ASP A 686 0.83 6.21 -13.43
CA ASP A 686 1.92 6.47 -12.48
C ASP A 686 2.67 5.17 -12.12
N ALA A 687 1.93 4.09 -11.81
CA ALA A 687 2.54 2.80 -11.50
C ALA A 687 3.25 2.18 -12.72
N TRP A 688 2.70 2.35 -13.93
CA TRP A 688 3.33 1.87 -15.16
C TRP A 688 4.62 2.65 -15.47
N ARG A 689 4.59 3.97 -15.29
CA ARG A 689 5.70 4.89 -15.51
C ARG A 689 6.84 4.67 -14.52
N ALA A 690 6.53 4.41 -13.26
CA ALA A 690 7.51 4.08 -12.23
C ALA A 690 8.41 2.89 -12.63
N LEU A 691 7.87 1.88 -13.33
CA LEU A 691 8.67 0.78 -13.89
C LEU A 691 9.31 1.12 -15.23
N ARG A 692 8.65 1.91 -16.09
CA ARG A 692 9.26 2.42 -17.34
C ARG A 692 10.62 3.05 -17.05
N ASP A 693 10.69 3.84 -15.98
CA ASP A 693 11.87 4.65 -15.62
C ASP A 693 12.76 3.97 -14.56
N GLY A 694 12.31 2.85 -13.99
CA GLY A 694 12.90 2.29 -12.78
C GLY A 694 13.13 0.80 -12.72
N PHE A 695 12.70 0.07 -13.74
CA PHE A 695 12.96 -1.36 -13.80
C PHE A 695 14.45 -1.62 -14.11
N TYR A 696 15.08 -2.51 -13.34
CA TYR A 696 16.54 -2.65 -13.35
C TYR A 696 17.10 -3.22 -14.67
N ASP A 697 16.32 -4.02 -15.40
CA ASP A 697 16.66 -4.46 -16.75
C ASP A 697 15.92 -3.56 -17.75
N PRO A 698 16.60 -2.67 -18.48
CA PRO A 698 15.95 -1.75 -19.41
C PRO A 698 15.20 -2.46 -20.55
N ASN A 699 15.43 -3.77 -20.77
CA ASN A 699 14.70 -4.58 -21.74
C ASN A 699 13.50 -5.34 -21.13
N PHE A 700 13.17 -5.11 -19.86
CA PHE A 700 12.01 -5.72 -19.19
C PHE A 700 11.99 -7.26 -19.27
N HIS A 701 13.17 -7.90 -19.18
CA HIS A 701 13.35 -9.34 -19.43
C HIS A 701 12.84 -9.82 -20.80
N GLY A 702 12.95 -8.96 -21.81
CA GLY A 702 12.49 -9.21 -23.18
C GLY A 702 10.99 -8.98 -23.41
N GLN A 703 10.25 -8.46 -22.41
CA GLN A 703 8.84 -8.10 -22.57
C GLN A 703 8.70 -6.71 -23.20
N ASP A 704 7.69 -6.53 -24.05
CA ASP A 704 7.33 -5.20 -24.54
C ASP A 704 6.42 -4.49 -23.51
N TRP A 705 7.01 -3.57 -22.75
CA TRP A 705 6.30 -2.84 -21.69
C TRP A 705 5.14 -1.98 -22.19
N ASN A 706 5.23 -1.44 -23.42
CA ASN A 706 4.15 -0.65 -24.03
C ASN A 706 3.01 -1.54 -24.52
N ALA A 707 3.34 -2.71 -25.09
CA ALA A 707 2.33 -3.69 -25.48
C ALA A 707 1.59 -4.25 -24.25
N LEU A 708 2.29 -4.46 -23.14
CA LEU A 708 1.68 -4.85 -21.87
C LEU A 708 0.70 -3.79 -21.37
N ARG A 709 1.07 -2.50 -21.38
CA ARG A 709 0.12 -1.42 -21.06
C ARG A 709 -1.12 -1.45 -21.95
N THR A 710 -0.93 -1.54 -23.27
CA THR A 710 -2.04 -1.56 -24.24
C THR A 710 -3.00 -2.73 -23.99
N LYS A 711 -2.47 -3.87 -23.52
CA LYS A 711 -3.27 -5.05 -23.16
C LYS A 711 -4.00 -4.91 -21.83
N TYR A 712 -3.34 -4.40 -20.79
CA TYR A 712 -3.82 -4.47 -19.41
C TYR A 712 -4.50 -3.20 -18.90
N GLU A 713 -4.19 -2.01 -19.42
CA GLU A 713 -4.88 -0.75 -19.06
C GLU A 713 -6.41 -0.85 -19.23
N PRO A 714 -6.96 -1.21 -20.41
CA PRO A 714 -8.41 -1.32 -20.57
C PRO A 714 -9.04 -2.40 -19.68
N ARG A 715 -8.29 -3.45 -19.31
CA ARG A 715 -8.79 -4.53 -18.44
C ARG A 715 -8.82 -4.09 -16.97
N ALA A 716 -7.80 -3.38 -16.52
CA ALA A 716 -7.76 -2.80 -15.18
C ALA A 716 -8.86 -1.74 -15.03
N LEU A 717 -9.07 -0.89 -16.04
CA LEU A 717 -10.12 0.14 -16.00
C LEU A 717 -11.54 -0.39 -16.16
N ALA A 718 -11.72 -1.62 -16.65
CA ALA A 718 -13.02 -2.31 -16.65
C ALA A 718 -13.43 -2.79 -15.24
N ALA A 719 -12.52 -2.78 -14.27
CA ALA A 719 -12.84 -3.12 -12.88
C ALA A 719 -13.66 -2.01 -12.21
N SER A 720 -14.72 -2.40 -11.50
CA SER A 720 -15.48 -1.51 -10.61
C SER A 720 -14.96 -1.51 -9.16
N THR A 721 -14.13 -2.49 -8.79
CA THR A 721 -13.55 -2.61 -7.44
C THR A 721 -12.04 -2.35 -7.47
N ALA A 722 -11.48 -1.89 -6.34
CA ALA A 722 -10.04 -1.65 -6.23
C ALA A 722 -9.23 -2.97 -6.29
N GLN A 723 -9.80 -4.06 -5.80
CA GLN A 723 -9.23 -5.40 -5.79
C GLN A 723 -9.06 -5.92 -7.21
N ASP A 724 -10.12 -5.85 -8.01
CA ASP A 724 -10.09 -6.29 -9.40
C ASP A 724 -9.15 -5.46 -10.28
N PHE A 725 -9.10 -4.13 -10.04
CA PHE A 725 -8.13 -3.24 -10.67
C PHE A 725 -6.70 -3.68 -10.36
N ARG A 726 -6.39 -3.89 -9.07
CA ARG A 726 -5.05 -4.30 -8.63
C ARG A 726 -4.70 -5.70 -9.11
N ASP A 727 -5.66 -6.61 -9.20
CA ASP A 727 -5.42 -7.95 -9.75
C ASP A 727 -5.00 -7.85 -11.22
N MET A 728 -5.73 -7.10 -12.05
CA MET A 728 -5.35 -6.89 -13.46
C MET A 728 -4.00 -6.21 -13.62
N PHE A 729 -3.68 -5.24 -12.76
CA PHE A 729 -2.37 -4.63 -12.75
C PHE A 729 -1.27 -5.63 -12.33
N ASN A 730 -1.54 -6.46 -11.32
CA ASN A 730 -0.60 -7.48 -10.84
C ASN A 730 -0.38 -8.60 -11.88
N GLU A 731 -1.37 -8.94 -12.71
CA GLU A 731 -1.19 -9.84 -13.86
C GLU A 731 -0.22 -9.25 -14.89
N MET A 732 -0.29 -7.94 -15.15
CA MET A 732 0.68 -7.22 -16.00
C MET A 732 2.09 -7.29 -15.40
N LEU A 733 2.24 -6.99 -14.11
CA LEU A 733 3.51 -7.08 -13.40
C LEU A 733 4.10 -8.50 -13.41
N GLY A 734 3.25 -9.51 -13.33
CA GLY A 734 3.62 -10.92 -13.41
C GLY A 734 4.35 -11.30 -14.69
N GLN A 735 4.05 -10.61 -15.80
CA GLN A 735 4.68 -10.84 -17.11
C GLN A 735 6.17 -10.52 -17.11
N LEU A 736 6.61 -9.56 -16.27
CA LEU A 736 8.03 -9.22 -16.12
C LEU A 736 8.83 -10.31 -15.42
N ASN A 737 8.16 -11.29 -14.77
CA ASN A 737 8.79 -12.38 -14.03
C ASN A 737 9.86 -11.93 -13.01
N ALA A 738 9.70 -10.73 -12.43
CA ALA A 738 10.63 -10.17 -11.45
C ALA A 738 10.13 -10.36 -10.01
N SER A 739 11.08 -10.49 -9.06
CA SER A 739 10.75 -10.51 -7.63
C SER A 739 10.29 -9.13 -7.14
N HIS A 740 9.60 -9.08 -5.99
CA HIS A 740 9.17 -7.83 -5.33
C HIS A 740 8.24 -6.93 -6.16
N MET A 741 7.60 -7.48 -7.19
CA MET A 741 6.59 -6.78 -7.96
C MET A 741 5.23 -6.95 -7.30
N GLY A 742 4.52 -5.85 -7.04
CA GLY A 742 3.12 -5.86 -6.65
C GLY A 742 2.51 -4.47 -6.43
N LEU A 743 1.27 -4.30 -6.86
CA LEU A 743 0.43 -3.15 -6.52
C LEU A 743 -0.49 -3.52 -5.36
N TYR A 744 -0.43 -2.73 -4.29
CA TYR A 744 -1.20 -2.88 -3.06
C TYR A 744 -1.90 -1.55 -2.73
N GLY A 745 -2.98 -1.61 -1.95
CA GLY A 745 -3.71 -0.42 -1.52
C GLY A 745 -4.90 -0.77 -0.64
N SER A 746 -5.59 0.27 -0.15
CA SER A 746 -6.86 0.12 0.57
C SER A 746 -8.02 -0.09 -0.37
N ASN A 747 -9.17 -0.47 0.19
CA ASN A 747 -10.43 -0.59 -0.54
C ASN A 747 -11.44 0.45 -0.05
N PRO A 748 -12.39 0.86 -0.90
CA PRO A 748 -13.44 1.78 -0.50
C PRO A 748 -14.54 1.13 0.36
N GLU A 749 -14.63 -0.21 0.42
CA GLU A 749 -15.71 -0.90 1.16
C GLU A 749 -15.85 -0.44 2.62
N GLU A 750 -17.06 -0.05 3.02
CA GLU A 750 -17.45 0.09 4.42
C GLU A 750 -17.93 -1.26 4.99
N THR A 751 -17.05 -1.94 5.73
CA THR A 751 -17.31 -3.27 6.32
C THR A 751 -17.48 -3.22 7.85
N GLN A 752 -18.15 -4.22 8.43
CA GLN A 752 -18.30 -4.37 9.88
C GLN A 752 -17.03 -5.00 10.47
N LYS A 753 -15.93 -4.24 10.53
CA LYS A 753 -14.64 -4.76 11.03
C LYS A 753 -14.76 -5.30 12.46
N GLU A 754 -14.52 -6.60 12.63
CA GLU A 754 -14.51 -7.29 13.92
C GLU A 754 -13.12 -7.81 14.27
N VAL A 755 -12.77 -7.78 15.57
CA VAL A 755 -11.48 -8.28 16.07
C VAL A 755 -11.72 -9.24 17.24
N SER A 756 -11.17 -10.45 17.16
CA SER A 756 -11.23 -11.48 18.19
C SER A 756 -10.15 -11.26 19.24
N GLY A 757 -10.46 -11.50 20.52
CA GLY A 757 -9.45 -11.61 21.58
C GLY A 757 -8.63 -12.89 21.41
N LEU A 758 -7.31 -12.76 21.43
CA LEU A 758 -6.38 -13.89 21.27
C LEU A 758 -5.77 -14.27 22.62
N LEU A 759 -6.11 -15.46 23.12
CA LEU A 759 -5.62 -15.96 24.41
C LEU A 759 -4.21 -16.57 24.32
N GLY A 760 -3.76 -16.94 23.12
CA GLY A 760 -2.53 -17.70 22.92
C GLY A 760 -2.68 -19.21 23.14
N VAL A 761 -3.80 -19.79 22.70
CA VAL A 761 -4.05 -21.23 22.76
C VAL A 761 -4.46 -21.79 21.41
N GLU A 762 -4.06 -23.03 21.12
CA GLU A 762 -4.68 -23.85 20.07
C GLU A 762 -5.77 -24.71 20.71
N THR A 763 -6.94 -24.80 20.09
CA THR A 763 -8.08 -25.53 20.62
C THR A 763 -8.71 -26.47 19.61
N VAL A 764 -9.32 -27.56 20.08
CA VAL A 764 -10.18 -28.42 19.26
C VAL A 764 -11.60 -28.47 19.83
N PRO A 765 -12.65 -28.53 18.99
CA PRO A 765 -14.02 -28.67 19.46
C PRO A 765 -14.23 -30.01 20.18
N VAL A 766 -14.94 -29.95 21.31
CA VAL A 766 -15.43 -31.12 22.06
C VAL A 766 -16.90 -30.90 22.41
N GLU A 767 -17.55 -31.91 22.98
CA GLU A 767 -18.94 -31.77 23.42
C GLU A 767 -19.06 -30.67 24.49
N ASN A 768 -19.85 -29.63 24.19
CA ASN A 768 -20.09 -28.46 25.04
C ASN A 768 -18.80 -27.72 25.47
N GLY A 769 -17.83 -27.59 24.57
CA GLY A 769 -16.62 -26.81 24.86
C GLY A 769 -15.55 -26.88 23.76
N VAL A 770 -14.40 -26.30 24.07
CA VAL A 770 -13.16 -26.48 23.28
C VAL A 770 -12.03 -26.95 24.19
N GLU A 771 -11.34 -28.03 23.81
CA GLU A 771 -10.18 -28.57 24.53
C GLU A 771 -8.91 -27.86 24.10
N ILE A 772 -8.09 -27.44 25.06
CA ILE A 772 -6.80 -26.78 24.83
C ILE A 772 -5.76 -27.81 24.41
N ARG A 773 -5.22 -27.66 23.20
CA ARG A 773 -4.14 -28.51 22.64
C ARG A 773 -2.75 -27.94 22.86
N MET A 774 -2.64 -26.61 22.82
CA MET A 774 -1.38 -25.92 23.02
C MET A 774 -1.62 -24.61 23.76
N VAL A 775 -0.67 -24.23 24.60
CA VAL A 775 -0.56 -22.90 25.20
C VAL A 775 0.75 -22.29 24.73
N ILE A 776 0.70 -21.11 24.13
CA ILE A 776 1.88 -20.39 23.66
C ILE A 776 2.57 -19.78 24.88
N PRO A 777 3.90 -19.99 25.07
CA PRO A 777 4.64 -19.36 26.16
C PRO A 777 4.52 -17.84 26.17
N ASP A 778 4.49 -17.24 27.36
CA ASP A 778 4.40 -15.79 27.60
C ASP A 778 3.12 -15.10 27.05
N SER A 779 2.19 -15.88 26.51
CA SER A 779 0.88 -15.41 26.05
C SER A 779 -0.08 -15.11 27.23
N PRO A 780 -1.23 -14.44 26.99
CA PRO A 780 -2.23 -14.22 28.04
C PRO A 780 -2.65 -15.50 28.79
N ALA A 781 -2.70 -16.65 28.12
CA ALA A 781 -3.02 -17.95 28.70
C ALA A 781 -1.89 -18.61 29.50
N ASP A 782 -0.64 -18.11 29.44
CA ASP A 782 0.48 -18.65 30.24
C ASP A 782 0.85 -17.76 31.45
N ARG A 783 0.22 -16.58 31.58
CA ARG A 783 0.46 -15.68 32.71
C ARG A 783 0.01 -16.30 34.03
N ALA A 784 0.77 -16.03 35.10
CA ALA A 784 0.49 -16.57 36.44
C ALA A 784 -0.95 -16.31 36.95
N SER A 785 -1.58 -15.21 36.53
CA SER A 785 -2.95 -14.82 36.93
C SER A 785 -4.07 -15.48 36.11
N SER A 786 -3.78 -16.06 34.95
CA SER A 786 -4.76 -16.52 33.95
C SER A 786 -4.31 -17.82 33.28
N ARG A 787 -3.46 -18.59 33.97
CA ARG A 787 -2.79 -19.77 33.43
C ARG A 787 -3.81 -20.85 33.08
N LEU A 788 -3.82 -21.23 31.80
CA LEU A 788 -4.54 -22.39 31.27
C LEU A 788 -3.57 -23.57 31.09
N GLN A 789 -4.10 -24.79 31.04
CA GLN A 789 -3.31 -26.01 30.85
C GLN A 789 -3.80 -26.83 29.66
N VAL A 790 -2.87 -27.53 29.00
CA VAL A 790 -3.20 -28.49 27.94
C VAL A 790 -4.14 -29.57 28.50
N GLY A 791 -5.20 -29.88 27.74
CA GLY A 791 -6.26 -30.83 28.10
C GLY A 791 -7.42 -30.22 28.90
N GLU A 792 -7.34 -28.98 29.34
CA GLU A 792 -8.50 -28.28 29.93
C GLU A 792 -9.54 -27.94 28.86
N ILE A 793 -10.81 -27.87 29.26
CA ILE A 793 -11.92 -27.58 28.37
C ILE A 793 -12.51 -26.22 28.73
N ILE A 794 -12.49 -25.28 27.79
CA ILE A 794 -13.19 -24.01 27.92
C ILE A 794 -14.66 -24.27 27.59
N THR A 795 -15.54 -24.08 28.58
CA THR A 795 -16.99 -24.34 28.47
C THR A 795 -17.82 -23.07 28.31
N ALA A 796 -17.27 -21.89 28.64
CA ALA A 796 -17.94 -20.61 28.43
C ALA A 796 -16.94 -19.45 28.30
N VAL A 797 -17.34 -18.40 27.59
CA VAL A 797 -16.64 -17.12 27.48
C VAL A 797 -17.61 -16.03 27.91
N ASN A 798 -17.24 -15.21 28.91
CA ASN A 798 -18.09 -14.19 29.50
C ASN A 798 -19.50 -14.70 29.88
N ASP A 799 -19.53 -15.86 30.56
CA ASP A 799 -20.73 -16.61 30.95
C ASP A 799 -21.65 -17.07 29.81
N VAL A 800 -21.24 -16.89 28.55
CA VAL A 800 -21.91 -17.48 27.39
C VAL A 800 -21.30 -18.87 27.14
N PRO A 801 -22.09 -19.96 27.30
CA PRO A 801 -21.57 -21.30 27.14
C PRO A 801 -21.19 -21.58 25.69
N VAL A 802 -20.15 -22.38 25.48
CA VAL A 802 -19.77 -22.91 24.16
C VAL A 802 -20.63 -24.14 23.87
N ARG A 803 -21.76 -23.97 23.19
CA ARG A 803 -22.65 -25.11 22.86
C ARG A 803 -22.19 -25.84 21.59
N ASN A 804 -22.64 -27.08 21.44
CA ASN A 804 -22.48 -27.81 20.18
C ASN A 804 -23.10 -27.02 19.01
N GLY A 805 -22.33 -26.80 17.95
CA GLY A 805 -22.75 -26.01 16.78
C GLY A 805 -22.54 -24.50 16.93
N GLU A 806 -22.18 -23.98 18.11
CA GLU A 806 -21.76 -22.60 18.27
C GLU A 806 -20.26 -22.45 18.00
N ASN A 807 -19.86 -21.30 17.45
CA ASN A 807 -18.47 -21.02 17.14
C ASN A 807 -17.79 -20.32 18.33
N TYR A 808 -16.80 -20.97 18.93
CA TYR A 808 -16.02 -20.44 20.06
C TYR A 808 -15.39 -19.08 19.75
N TYR A 809 -14.87 -18.89 18.52
CA TYR A 809 -14.24 -17.64 18.12
C TYR A 809 -15.24 -16.47 18.04
N ALA A 810 -16.51 -16.75 17.74
CA ALA A 810 -17.56 -15.73 17.75
C ALA A 810 -17.75 -15.11 19.15
N LEU A 811 -17.55 -15.90 20.21
CA LEU A 811 -17.63 -15.41 21.60
C LEU A 811 -16.42 -14.56 22.00
N LEU A 812 -15.33 -14.62 21.23
CA LEU A 812 -14.13 -13.82 21.45
C LEU A 812 -14.14 -12.51 20.64
N ASN A 813 -15.07 -12.32 19.70
CA ASN A 813 -15.16 -11.07 18.95
C ASN A 813 -15.51 -9.88 19.86
N GLY A 814 -14.79 -8.77 19.67
CA GLY A 814 -14.91 -7.57 20.49
C GLY A 814 -14.21 -7.65 21.86
N THR A 815 -13.46 -8.71 22.14
CA THR A 815 -12.75 -8.88 23.44
C THR A 815 -11.25 -8.55 23.38
N ALA A 816 -10.74 -8.08 22.24
CA ALA A 816 -9.34 -7.69 22.09
C ALA A 816 -8.96 -6.57 23.06
N ASN A 817 -7.83 -6.73 23.77
CA ASN A 817 -7.34 -5.86 24.84
C ASN A 817 -8.26 -5.73 26.07
N GLU A 818 -9.31 -6.53 26.18
CA GLU A 818 -10.23 -6.53 27.31
C GLU A 818 -10.02 -7.77 28.21
N ARG A 819 -10.40 -7.64 29.49
CA ARG A 819 -10.44 -8.79 30.40
C ARG A 819 -11.60 -9.71 30.00
N THR A 820 -11.29 -10.98 29.76
CA THR A 820 -12.27 -12.00 29.37
C THR A 820 -12.41 -13.06 30.47
N LEU A 821 -13.64 -13.33 30.90
CA LEU A 821 -13.94 -14.40 31.85
C LEU A 821 -14.06 -15.73 31.10
N LEU A 822 -13.36 -16.76 31.57
CA LEU A 822 -13.45 -18.11 31.00
C LEU A 822 -13.94 -19.08 32.09
N ASN A 823 -14.94 -19.89 31.75
CA ASN A 823 -15.27 -21.07 32.55
C ASN A 823 -14.50 -22.25 31.97
N VAL A 824 -13.65 -22.85 32.81
CA VAL A 824 -12.72 -23.90 32.41
C VAL A 824 -12.96 -25.12 33.27
N ARG A 825 -13.12 -26.28 32.63
CA ARG A 825 -13.22 -27.58 33.28
C ARG A 825 -11.88 -28.28 33.20
N SER A 826 -11.39 -28.75 34.34
CA SER A 826 -10.14 -29.51 34.39
C SER A 826 -10.26 -30.82 33.61
N ALA A 827 -9.17 -31.26 32.98
CA ALA A 827 -9.05 -32.62 32.42
C ALA A 827 -9.36 -33.74 33.46
N LYS A 828 -9.28 -33.41 34.76
CA LYS A 828 -9.56 -34.32 35.88
C LYS A 828 -11.01 -34.25 36.41
N GLY A 829 -11.88 -33.44 35.80
CA GLY A 829 -13.32 -33.42 36.09
C GLY A 829 -13.77 -32.68 37.34
N ASN A 830 -12.90 -31.88 37.97
CA ASN A 830 -13.28 -30.94 39.03
C ASN A 830 -13.53 -29.54 38.48
#